data_AF-D0CAI4-F1
#
_entry.id   AF-D0CAI4-F1
#
_cell.length_a   1.000
_cell.length_b   1.000
_cell.length_c   1.000
_cell.angle_alpha   90.00
_cell.angle_beta   90.00
_cell.angle_gamma   90.00
#
_symmetry.space_group_name_H-M   'P 1'
#
loop_
_entity.id
_entity.type
_entity.pdbx_description
1 polymer ?
#
loop_
_entity_poly.entity_id
_entity_poly.type
_entity_poly.pdbx_seq_one_letter_code
_entity_poly.pdbx_strand_id
1 'polypeptide(L)'
;MTTASNHPTRRDILKWFTGIPFLPLGAMATAATLAGCNDSDNDSSIVTPSKPINFKNATFTSMPAPSTVADIATTACASKLAISWEDGSKTEYQLAYKPFFLTGTEVPDGKGGKVIAGGYYDINNKPIIDKSVAGKERQFFSDCPDGSSLISFKQATGKDFTDADKKALGVTGNPVFHVVQFEYLSKDQNGGDTYGKLSSPIAVLTLDQDPKTGHLTLIKYHNVDTSSAHGLWITCGASLSPWGTHLSSEEYEPDAFDQKLGQSLSTLKAFSKNIYGDENIANPYNYGHLPEITVNADGTGRVTKHYCLGRISHELVQVFPDNRTVLMGDDYTNGGLFMFVADKEKDLSAGTLYVAKYTTVLSDTTTGQISWIRLGHATSAEIENLIKSGIKGTDIFESVLQIAKYPSDATTAEKEAIDAGDKGTPEQQALAKAAKERLKLQQTAQKAELEAQGFKFTYLSKTGVYLKLKDNSDRTKLAAAFLETHRYAAYMGASMALTKNEGTTVNIADKKAYSALANIVDSMVEGGSGYLAEHNVKFPKITAGGILEHTLTGGQKDSSNVAINSEWVPSQSNLLIKGKDISFDSLGNTADPEQIASPDNLKFSEKLRTLFIGEDSGNHLNNFLWAYNVDTKQLIRILSTPAGAESTGLHAVDEVNGWTYIMSNFQHPGDEWNRFYKEKDGVRTGISADLLAQIDTAINTNYSNKFAAAVGYITADPIAPSVVKK
;
A
#
# COMPACT_ATOMS: atom_id res chain seq x y z
N MET A 1 47.11 6.61 45.49
CA MET A 1 45.65 6.54 45.25
C MET A 1 45.45 6.34 43.76
N THR A 2 44.80 5.24 43.40
CA THR A 2 44.56 4.78 42.05
C THR A 2 43.54 5.67 41.33
N THR A 3 43.95 6.38 40.29
CA THR A 3 43.03 6.98 39.32
C THR A 3 42.81 5.99 38.18
N ALA A 4 41.62 5.37 38.18
CA ALA A 4 41.17 4.47 37.14
C ALA A 4 41.06 5.20 35.79
N SER A 5 41.60 4.58 34.76
CA SER A 5 41.39 4.95 33.36
C SER A 5 39.94 4.60 32.96
N ASN A 6 39.08 5.62 32.83
CA ASN A 6 37.80 5.45 32.16
C ASN A 6 38.04 5.46 30.64
N HIS A 7 38.32 4.29 30.07
CA HIS A 7 38.08 4.08 28.64
C HIS A 7 36.56 4.08 28.39
N PRO A 8 36.07 4.75 27.35
CA PRO A 8 34.65 4.68 26.99
C PRO A 8 34.28 3.23 26.68
N THR A 9 33.15 2.78 27.22
CA THR A 9 32.65 1.43 26.97
C THR A 9 32.14 1.31 25.53
N ARG A 10 32.00 0.07 25.01
CA ARG A 10 31.34 -0.19 23.71
C ARG A 10 29.96 0.50 23.60
N ARG A 11 29.28 0.70 24.74
CA ARG A 11 27.99 1.38 24.86
C ARG A 11 28.08 2.90 24.75
N ASP A 12 29.22 3.49 25.11
CA ASP A 12 29.48 4.94 24.97
C ASP A 12 29.88 5.30 23.53
N ILE A 13 30.57 4.39 22.83
CA ILE A 13 30.86 4.53 21.39
C ILE A 13 29.59 4.36 20.54
N LEU A 14 28.67 3.47 20.93
CA LEU A 14 27.37 3.32 20.25
C LEU A 14 26.52 4.60 20.36
N LYS A 15 26.52 5.29 21.51
CA LYS A 15 25.86 6.60 21.68
C LYS A 15 26.46 7.70 20.80
N TRP A 16 27.68 7.55 20.30
CA TRP A 16 28.31 8.50 19.39
C TRP A 16 27.86 8.32 17.94
N PHE A 17 27.16 7.22 17.61
CA PHE A 17 26.61 6.93 16.29
C PHE A 17 25.07 7.06 16.21
N THR A 18 24.36 7.29 17.32
CA THR A 18 22.87 7.35 17.38
C THR A 18 22.24 8.64 16.84
N GLY A 19 22.84 9.29 15.84
CA GLY A 19 22.35 10.56 15.32
C GLY A 19 22.50 10.76 13.81
N ILE A 20 23.20 9.86 13.12
CA ILE A 20 23.55 10.03 11.71
C ILE A 20 22.70 9.05 10.88
N PRO A 21 21.92 9.50 9.89
CA PRO A 21 21.32 8.60 8.92
C PRO A 21 22.42 8.19 7.94
N PHE A 22 22.84 6.92 7.97
CA PHE A 22 23.67 6.37 6.91
C PHE A 22 22.79 5.52 6.00
N LEU A 23 22.61 5.90 4.73
CA LEU A 23 22.11 4.95 3.73
C LEU A 23 23.19 3.89 3.45
N PRO A 24 22.83 2.67 2.99
CA PRO A 24 23.81 1.64 2.70
C PRO A 24 24.79 2.05 1.62
N LEU A 25 26.11 1.96 1.90
CA LEU A 25 27.22 2.46 1.10
C LEU A 25 27.99 1.34 0.37
N GLY A 26 28.09 1.44 -0.95
CA GLY A 26 29.00 0.66 -1.79
C GLY A 26 30.42 0.55 -1.27
N ALA A 27 31.03 -0.61 -1.53
CA ALA A 27 32.38 -0.94 -1.09
C ALA A 27 33.42 0.06 -1.63
N MET A 28 33.64 1.14 -0.88
CA MET A 28 34.86 1.92 -0.91
C MET A 28 35.60 1.64 0.38
N ALA A 29 36.72 0.92 0.28
CA ALA A 29 37.73 0.85 1.31
C ALA A 29 38.23 2.28 1.58
N THR A 30 37.56 3.00 2.48
CA THR A 30 38.17 4.14 3.14
C THR A 30 39.19 3.57 4.08
N ALA A 31 40.44 3.62 3.64
CA ALA A 31 41.59 3.22 4.41
C ALA A 31 41.68 4.12 5.65
N ALA A 32 41.05 3.70 6.75
CA ALA A 32 41.58 3.99 8.08
C ALA A 32 42.82 3.10 8.22
N THR A 33 43.93 3.51 7.62
CA THR A 33 45.24 2.94 7.89
C THR A 33 45.53 3.14 9.37
N LEU A 34 45.34 2.08 10.16
CA LEU A 34 46.02 1.97 11.44
C LEU A 34 47.52 1.82 11.10
N ALA A 35 48.22 2.94 11.00
CA ALA A 35 49.67 2.98 10.85
C ALA A 35 50.30 2.48 12.16
N GLY A 36 50.39 1.17 12.29
CA GLY A 36 51.11 0.49 13.35
C GLY A 36 52.55 0.21 12.91
N CYS A 37 53.38 1.25 12.86
CA CYS A 37 54.83 1.12 12.92
C CYS A 37 55.35 2.10 13.97
N ASN A 38 55.73 1.53 15.11
CA ASN A 38 56.94 1.83 15.88
C ASN A 38 57.65 3.17 15.55
N ASP A 39 57.67 4.12 16.47
CA ASP A 39 58.96 4.66 16.88
C ASP A 39 58.95 5.37 18.25
N SER A 40 60.13 5.34 18.85
CA SER A 40 60.54 6.02 20.07
C SER A 40 60.31 7.53 20.06
N ASP A 41 59.96 8.02 21.25
CA ASP A 41 60.17 9.36 21.81
C ASP A 41 59.86 10.64 20.99
N ASN A 42 59.01 11.42 21.66
CA ASN A 42 58.82 12.88 21.65
C ASN A 42 57.81 13.53 20.70
N ASP A 43 56.91 14.25 21.39
CA ASP A 43 55.89 15.21 20.94
C ASP A 43 54.59 14.64 20.37
N SER A 44 53.81 13.98 21.23
CA SER A 44 52.40 13.68 20.94
C SER A 44 51.52 14.87 21.32
N SER A 45 51.18 15.69 20.33
CA SER A 45 49.94 16.47 20.38
C SER A 45 48.79 15.47 20.55
N ILE A 46 48.17 15.46 21.72
CA ILE A 46 47.01 14.61 22.01
C ILE A 46 45.87 15.10 21.12
N VAL A 47 45.62 14.41 20.02
CA VAL A 47 44.42 14.61 19.20
C VAL A 47 43.25 14.09 20.01
N THR A 48 42.52 14.99 20.68
CA THR A 48 41.17 14.72 21.19
C THR A 48 40.33 14.12 20.05
N PRO A 49 39.55 13.04 20.27
CA PRO A 49 38.64 12.52 19.26
C PRO A 49 37.75 13.67 18.78
N SER A 50 37.73 13.92 17.46
CA SER A 50 36.83 14.90 16.87
C SER A 50 35.41 14.51 17.26
N LYS A 51 34.69 15.43 17.92
CA LYS A 51 33.26 15.27 18.20
C LYS A 51 32.54 14.82 16.91
N PRO A 52 31.66 13.79 16.96
CA PRO A 52 30.87 13.40 15.80
C PRO A 52 30.14 14.63 15.25
N ILE A 53 30.22 14.85 13.94
CA ILE A 53 29.50 15.95 13.30
C ILE A 53 28.04 15.51 13.19
N ASN A 54 27.12 16.30 13.77
CA ASN A 54 25.70 15.96 13.76
C ASN A 54 25.08 16.19 12.38
N PHE A 55 24.10 15.36 12.04
CA PHE A 55 23.22 15.54 10.90
C PHE A 55 22.43 16.84 11.03
N LYS A 56 22.37 17.64 9.95
CA LYS A 56 21.54 18.85 9.89
C LYS A 56 20.29 18.63 9.04
N ASN A 57 20.47 18.23 7.78
CA ASN A 57 19.38 17.89 6.88
C ASN A 57 19.87 17.05 5.69
N ALA A 58 18.91 16.52 4.94
CA ALA A 58 19.11 15.76 3.72
C ALA A 58 18.30 16.40 2.57
N THR A 59 18.88 16.43 1.38
CA THR A 59 18.19 16.87 0.16
C THR A 59 18.44 15.90 -0.97
N PHE A 60 17.38 15.52 -1.68
CA PHE A 60 17.47 14.72 -2.89
C PHE A 60 17.70 15.61 -4.11
N THR A 61 18.46 15.11 -5.08
CA THR A 61 18.57 15.70 -6.42
C THR A 61 17.76 14.87 -7.40
N SER A 62 16.89 15.51 -8.16
CA SER A 62 15.99 14.82 -9.08
C SER A 62 16.72 14.07 -10.20
N MET A 63 16.10 13.00 -10.68
CA MET A 63 16.45 12.34 -11.94
C MET A 63 15.39 12.64 -13.01
N PRO A 64 15.75 12.69 -14.31
CA PRO A 64 14.78 12.85 -15.39
C PRO A 64 13.87 11.62 -15.53
N ALA A 65 12.72 11.79 -16.19
CA ALA A 65 11.88 10.67 -16.60
C ALA A 65 12.62 9.82 -17.66
N PRO A 66 12.46 8.49 -17.68
CA PRO A 66 13.08 7.63 -18.69
C PRO A 66 12.69 8.02 -20.11
N SER A 67 13.66 8.01 -21.03
CA SER A 67 13.42 8.38 -22.44
C SER A 67 13.98 7.38 -23.45
N THR A 68 14.78 6.40 -23.03
CA THR A 68 15.31 5.33 -23.89
C THR A 68 14.54 4.04 -23.65
N VAL A 69 14.47 3.15 -24.65
CA VAL A 69 13.81 1.84 -24.49
C VAL A 69 14.40 1.06 -23.30
N ALA A 70 15.71 1.11 -23.10
CA ALA A 70 16.37 0.41 -22.01
C ALA A 70 15.95 0.95 -20.63
N ASP A 71 15.95 2.28 -20.46
CA ASP A 71 15.57 2.91 -19.20
C ASP A 71 14.06 2.76 -18.93
N ILE A 72 13.23 2.85 -19.97
CA ILE A 72 11.78 2.63 -19.90
C ILE A 72 11.47 1.19 -19.50
N ALA A 73 12.26 0.22 -19.96
CA ALA A 73 12.02 -1.21 -19.72
C ALA A 73 12.75 -1.77 -18.47
N THR A 74 13.32 -0.92 -17.61
CA THR A 74 14.03 -1.35 -16.39
C THR A 74 13.77 -0.41 -15.21
N THR A 75 14.15 -0.84 -14.01
CA THR A 75 14.16 0.05 -12.84
C THR A 75 15.34 1.01 -12.94
N ALA A 76 15.08 2.31 -12.97
CA ALA A 76 16.09 3.35 -13.03
C ALA A 76 16.15 4.14 -11.71
N CYS A 77 17.35 4.29 -11.14
CA CYS A 77 17.61 5.14 -9.99
C CYS A 77 18.92 5.90 -10.21
N ALA A 78 18.81 7.13 -10.68
CA ALA A 78 19.96 8.02 -10.95
C ALA A 78 19.98 9.26 -10.04
N SER A 79 19.04 9.35 -9.10
CA SER A 79 18.96 10.42 -8.12
C SER A 79 20.18 10.41 -7.18
N LYS A 80 20.40 11.53 -6.50
CA LYS A 80 21.46 11.67 -5.50
C LYS A 80 20.90 12.12 -4.17
N LEU A 81 21.57 11.73 -3.08
CA LEU A 81 21.32 12.25 -1.75
C LEU A 81 22.49 13.14 -1.33
N ALA A 82 22.20 14.38 -0.94
CA ALA A 82 23.15 15.25 -0.28
C ALA A 82 22.80 15.39 1.21
N ILE A 83 23.74 15.06 2.09
CA ILE A 83 23.65 15.31 3.53
C ILE A 83 24.41 16.60 3.84
N SER A 84 23.75 17.53 4.52
CA SER A 84 24.40 18.69 5.12
C SER A 84 24.61 18.43 6.61
N TRP A 85 25.78 18.83 7.11
CA TRP A 85 26.19 18.62 8.49
C TRP A 85 26.19 19.93 9.29
N GLU A 86 26.15 19.84 10.63
CA GLU A 86 26.11 21.03 11.50
C GLU A 86 27.38 21.90 11.43
N ASP A 87 28.53 21.33 11.05
CA ASP A 87 29.78 22.08 10.85
C ASP A 87 29.85 22.82 9.49
N GLY A 88 28.81 22.70 8.67
CA GLY A 88 28.70 23.31 7.35
C GLY A 88 29.28 22.46 6.22
N SER A 89 29.90 21.31 6.50
CA SER A 89 30.33 20.36 5.47
C SER A 89 29.14 19.68 4.78
N LYS A 90 29.40 19.06 3.63
CA LYS A 90 28.40 18.31 2.86
C LYS A 90 28.97 17.00 2.34
N THR A 91 28.15 15.96 2.29
CA THR A 91 28.47 14.68 1.67
C THR A 91 27.41 14.33 0.63
N GLU A 92 27.83 13.88 -0.55
CA GLU A 92 26.93 13.48 -1.64
C GLU A 92 27.08 11.97 -1.92
N TYR A 93 25.94 11.33 -2.15
CA TYR A 93 25.83 9.91 -2.43
C TYR A 93 25.06 9.68 -3.73
N GLN A 94 25.55 8.76 -4.55
CA GLN A 94 24.83 8.32 -5.74
C GLN A 94 23.83 7.25 -5.31
N LEU A 95 22.54 7.48 -5.54
CA LEU A 95 21.55 6.45 -5.30
C LEU A 95 21.59 5.41 -6.42
N ALA A 96 21.25 4.18 -6.06
CA ALA A 96 21.09 3.05 -6.98
C ALA A 96 20.01 2.11 -6.45
N TYR A 97 19.47 1.27 -7.32
CA TYR A 97 18.53 0.22 -6.95
C TYR A 97 19.25 -1.12 -6.78
N LYS A 98 18.93 -1.87 -5.72
CA LYS A 98 19.49 -3.20 -5.48
C LYS A 98 18.38 -4.22 -5.16
N PRO A 99 18.08 -5.15 -6.08
CA PRO A 99 17.13 -6.22 -5.81
C PRO A 99 17.75 -7.29 -4.89
N PHE A 100 16.92 -7.93 -4.06
CA PHE A 100 17.26 -9.19 -3.40
C PHE A 100 17.10 -10.37 -4.36
N PHE A 101 16.04 -10.33 -5.17
CA PHE A 101 15.71 -11.34 -6.18
C PHE A 101 14.68 -10.79 -7.17
N LEU A 102 14.48 -11.53 -8.25
CA LEU A 102 13.25 -11.48 -9.05
C LEU A 102 12.33 -12.64 -8.62
N THR A 103 11.02 -12.41 -8.58
CA THR A 103 10.06 -13.48 -8.29
C THR A 103 10.17 -14.61 -9.31
N GLY A 104 9.82 -15.83 -8.90
CA GLY A 104 10.01 -17.04 -9.71
C GLY A 104 11.42 -17.62 -9.72
N THR A 105 12.41 -16.90 -9.20
CA THR A 105 13.77 -17.44 -9.03
C THR A 105 13.87 -18.34 -7.81
N GLU A 106 14.79 -19.31 -7.86
CA GLU A 106 15.11 -20.14 -6.70
C GLU A 106 16.01 -19.38 -5.72
N VAL A 107 15.55 -19.24 -4.48
CA VAL A 107 16.28 -18.58 -3.37
C VAL A 107 16.56 -19.57 -2.24
N PRO A 108 17.57 -19.34 -1.39
CA PRO A 108 17.92 -20.28 -0.31
C PRO A 108 16.80 -20.46 0.72
N ASP A 109 16.51 -21.69 1.11
CA ASP A 109 15.49 -22.02 2.13
C ASP A 109 16.04 -22.00 3.58
N GLY A 110 17.34 -21.75 3.74
CA GLY A 110 18.07 -21.79 5.02
C GLY A 110 18.32 -23.19 5.59
N LYS A 111 17.98 -24.25 4.87
CA LYS A 111 18.17 -25.67 5.23
C LYS A 111 19.11 -26.41 4.28
N GLY A 112 19.80 -25.67 3.41
CA GLY A 112 20.68 -26.21 2.36
C GLY A 112 19.97 -26.52 1.04
N GLY A 113 18.66 -26.26 0.96
CA GLY A 113 17.86 -26.36 -0.26
C GLY A 113 17.52 -24.99 -0.84
N LYS A 114 16.51 -24.97 -1.72
CA LYS A 114 15.98 -23.77 -2.34
C LYS A 114 14.46 -23.80 -2.41
N VAL A 115 13.87 -22.62 -2.59
CA VAL A 115 12.43 -22.39 -2.73
C VAL A 115 12.19 -21.31 -3.79
N ILE A 116 11.02 -21.33 -4.44
CA ILE A 116 10.64 -20.31 -5.42
C ILE A 116 10.17 -19.03 -4.70
N ALA A 117 10.83 -17.91 -4.97
CA ALA A 117 10.43 -16.61 -4.44
C ALA A 117 9.06 -16.19 -4.99
N GLY A 118 8.13 -15.81 -4.10
CA GLY A 118 6.76 -15.45 -4.45
C GLY A 118 5.89 -16.65 -4.84
N GLY A 119 6.33 -17.89 -4.53
CA GLY A 119 5.60 -19.11 -4.86
C GLY A 119 4.28 -19.26 -4.11
N TYR A 120 3.26 -19.78 -4.78
CA TYR A 120 1.94 -20.02 -4.20
C TYR A 120 1.83 -21.39 -3.52
N TYR A 121 1.10 -21.46 -2.41
CA TYR A 121 0.89 -22.66 -1.59
C TYR A 121 -0.59 -22.86 -1.26
N ASP A 122 -1.01 -24.12 -1.18
CA ASP A 122 -2.34 -24.52 -0.73
C ASP A 122 -2.46 -24.48 0.80
N ILE A 123 -3.66 -24.75 1.34
CA ILE A 123 -3.91 -24.72 2.79
C ILE A 123 -3.07 -25.75 3.57
N ASN A 124 -2.50 -26.75 2.90
CA ASN A 124 -1.65 -27.78 3.49
C ASN A 124 -0.16 -27.47 3.29
N ASN A 125 0.18 -26.23 2.92
CA ASN A 125 1.53 -25.76 2.60
C ASN A 125 2.21 -26.55 1.46
N LYS A 126 1.45 -27.03 0.48
CA LYS A 126 1.99 -27.64 -0.73
C LYS A 126 2.01 -26.64 -1.89
N PRO A 127 3.06 -26.63 -2.74
CA PRO A 127 3.09 -25.80 -3.94
C PRO A 127 1.85 -25.97 -4.83
N ILE A 128 1.21 -24.86 -5.21
CA ILE A 128 0.15 -24.89 -6.22
C ILE A 128 0.80 -24.91 -7.61
N ILE A 129 0.46 -25.92 -8.41
CA ILE A 129 1.07 -26.15 -9.73
C ILE A 129 0.17 -25.60 -10.83
N ASP A 130 0.73 -24.71 -11.65
CA ASP A 130 0.17 -24.27 -12.92
C ASP A 130 0.20 -25.43 -13.92
N LYS A 131 -0.99 -25.87 -14.35
CA LYS A 131 -1.19 -26.92 -15.36
C LYS A 131 -1.91 -26.40 -16.61
N SER A 132 -1.97 -25.08 -16.79
CA SER A 132 -2.66 -24.43 -17.90
C SER A 132 -2.06 -24.78 -19.27
N VAL A 133 -0.77 -25.13 -19.31
CA VAL A 133 -0.06 -25.58 -20.51
C VAL A 133 0.55 -26.97 -20.27
N ALA A 134 0.05 -27.98 -20.97
CA ALA A 134 0.52 -29.35 -20.86
C ALA A 134 2.01 -29.49 -21.20
N GLY A 135 2.77 -30.18 -20.33
CA GLY A 135 4.21 -30.39 -20.48
C GLY A 135 5.08 -29.19 -20.08
N LYS A 136 4.48 -28.12 -19.55
CA LYS A 136 5.17 -26.94 -18.97
C LYS A 136 4.73 -26.68 -17.53
N GLU A 137 4.37 -27.74 -16.81
CA GLU A 137 3.90 -27.63 -15.44
C GLU A 137 4.98 -26.99 -14.54
N ARG A 138 4.62 -25.96 -13.78
CA ARG A 138 5.50 -25.28 -12.82
C ARG A 138 4.70 -24.83 -11.60
N GLN A 139 5.38 -24.52 -10.50
CA GLN A 139 4.70 -23.83 -9.39
C GLN A 139 4.25 -22.44 -9.85
N PHE A 140 3.04 -22.02 -9.48
CA PHE A 140 2.64 -20.61 -9.62
C PHE A 140 3.56 -19.74 -8.76
N PHE A 141 3.95 -18.59 -9.26
CA PHE A 141 4.60 -17.54 -8.49
C PHE A 141 4.08 -16.18 -8.93
N SER A 142 4.10 -15.22 -8.01
CA SER A 142 3.55 -13.87 -8.22
C SER A 142 4.46 -12.99 -9.05
N ASP A 143 3.88 -12.18 -9.92
CA ASP A 143 4.49 -11.03 -10.59
C ASP A 143 4.22 -9.70 -9.85
N CYS A 144 3.58 -9.76 -8.68
CA CYS A 144 3.04 -8.62 -7.94
C CYS A 144 3.51 -8.62 -6.47
N PRO A 145 4.81 -8.41 -6.18
CA PRO A 145 5.25 -8.14 -4.82
C PRO A 145 4.85 -6.74 -4.40
N ASP A 146 4.23 -6.62 -3.22
CA ASP A 146 3.59 -5.39 -2.77
C ASP A 146 4.12 -5.02 -1.37
N GLY A 147 3.22 -4.81 -0.41
CA GLY A 147 3.47 -4.36 0.95
C GLY A 147 4.66 -5.03 1.60
N SER A 148 5.55 -4.22 2.20
CA SER A 148 6.78 -4.73 2.80
C SER A 148 7.19 -4.00 4.07
N SER A 149 7.96 -4.67 4.93
CA SER A 149 8.47 -4.08 6.17
C SER A 149 9.85 -4.60 6.53
N LEU A 150 10.79 -3.70 6.80
CA LEU A 150 12.12 -4.04 7.28
C LEU A 150 12.12 -3.99 8.81
N ILE A 151 12.46 -5.11 9.43
CA ILE A 151 12.32 -5.34 10.88
C ILE A 151 13.68 -5.71 11.45
N SER A 152 14.17 -4.92 12.39
CA SER A 152 15.40 -5.25 13.12
C SER A 152 15.21 -6.49 14.01
N PHE A 153 16.29 -7.20 14.32
CA PHE A 153 16.25 -8.30 15.29
C PHE A 153 15.66 -7.88 16.64
N LYS A 154 15.92 -6.63 17.05
CA LYS A 154 15.39 -6.06 18.28
C LYS A 154 13.89 -5.82 18.24
N GLN A 155 13.36 -5.33 17.12
CA GLN A 155 11.90 -5.20 16.94
C GLN A 155 11.23 -6.57 16.96
N ALA A 156 11.80 -7.57 16.26
CA ALA A 156 11.24 -8.91 16.19
C ALA A 156 11.27 -9.66 17.53
N THR A 157 12.31 -9.48 18.35
CA THR A 157 12.58 -10.37 19.50
C THR A 157 12.64 -9.66 20.86
N GLY A 158 12.71 -8.34 20.88
CA GLY A 158 13.02 -7.54 22.07
C GLY A 158 14.49 -7.59 22.52
N LYS A 159 15.36 -8.38 21.85
CA LYS A 159 16.78 -8.56 22.19
C LYS A 159 17.69 -7.82 21.22
N ASP A 160 18.91 -7.50 21.64
CA ASP A 160 19.86 -6.84 20.74
C ASP A 160 20.35 -7.82 19.66
N PHE A 161 20.72 -7.32 18.48
CA PHE A 161 21.24 -8.19 17.41
C PHE A 161 22.55 -8.90 17.81
N THR A 162 23.24 -8.42 18.84
CA THR A 162 24.40 -9.10 19.44
C THR A 162 24.05 -10.36 20.22
N ASP A 163 22.78 -10.54 20.61
CA ASP A 163 22.26 -11.75 21.27
C ASP A 163 21.79 -12.81 20.25
N ALA A 164 21.81 -12.49 18.96
CA ALA A 164 21.35 -13.41 17.93
C ALA A 164 22.31 -14.60 17.73
N ASP A 165 21.75 -15.80 17.54
CA ASP A 165 22.53 -16.94 17.06
C ASP A 165 22.81 -16.77 15.56
N LYS A 166 23.87 -15.98 15.27
CA LYS A 166 24.29 -15.66 13.90
C LYS A 166 24.59 -16.91 13.08
N LYS A 167 25.13 -17.95 13.71
CA LYS A 167 25.44 -19.22 13.04
C LYS A 167 24.18 -19.93 12.62
N ALA A 168 23.17 -20.01 13.48
CA ALA A 168 21.87 -20.60 13.15
C ALA A 168 21.13 -19.82 12.06
N LEU A 169 21.26 -18.49 12.05
CA LEU A 169 20.69 -17.62 11.01
C LEU A 169 21.48 -17.60 9.70
N GLY A 170 22.72 -18.11 9.69
CA GLY A 170 23.60 -18.08 8.52
C GLY A 170 24.16 -16.68 8.19
N VAL A 171 24.10 -15.73 9.13
CA VAL A 171 24.57 -14.35 8.94
C VAL A 171 25.99 -14.17 9.50
N THR A 172 26.75 -13.25 8.91
CA THR A 172 28.09 -12.86 9.37
C THR A 172 28.11 -11.46 9.99
N GLY A 173 27.32 -10.55 9.44
CA GLY A 173 27.04 -9.20 9.94
C GLY A 173 25.90 -9.18 10.94
N ASN A 174 25.02 -8.18 10.85
CA ASN A 174 23.89 -8.00 11.77
C ASN A 174 22.62 -8.59 11.15
N PRO A 175 21.88 -9.47 11.85
CA PRO A 175 20.62 -9.99 11.33
C PRO A 175 19.56 -8.89 11.25
N VAL A 176 18.92 -8.82 10.08
CA VAL A 176 17.73 -8.00 9.82
C VAL A 176 16.71 -8.88 9.10
N PHE A 177 15.43 -8.64 9.33
CA PHE A 177 14.35 -9.36 8.66
C PHE A 177 13.61 -8.42 7.70
N HIS A 178 13.17 -8.93 6.57
CA HIS A 178 12.26 -8.21 5.67
C HIS A 178 11.04 -9.09 5.44
N VAL A 179 9.85 -8.57 5.74
CA VAL A 179 8.59 -9.24 5.43
C VAL A 179 8.07 -8.62 4.13
N VAL A 180 7.69 -9.47 3.18
CA VAL A 180 7.12 -9.05 1.89
C VAL A 180 5.91 -9.92 1.56
N GLN A 181 4.83 -9.28 1.14
CA GLN A 181 3.63 -9.93 0.64
C GLN A 181 3.51 -9.79 -0.88
N PHE A 182 2.68 -10.63 -1.46
CA PHE A 182 2.51 -10.74 -2.90
C PHE A 182 1.02 -10.70 -3.21
N GLU A 183 0.55 -9.60 -3.79
CA GLU A 183 -0.86 -9.26 -3.89
C GLU A 183 -1.63 -10.30 -4.72
N TYR A 184 -1.21 -10.49 -5.98
CA TYR A 184 -1.82 -11.44 -6.90
C TYR A 184 -0.83 -12.01 -7.93
N LEU A 185 -1.36 -12.76 -8.90
CA LEU A 185 -0.68 -13.16 -10.12
C LEU A 185 -1.57 -12.74 -11.29
N SER A 186 -1.04 -11.99 -12.25
CA SER A 186 -1.85 -11.43 -13.33
C SER A 186 -2.46 -12.50 -14.24
N LYS A 187 -1.68 -13.54 -14.57
CA LYS A 187 -2.09 -14.59 -15.51
C LYS A 187 -1.42 -15.94 -15.25
N ASP A 188 -2.03 -17.01 -15.77
CA ASP A 188 -1.38 -18.32 -15.92
C ASP A 188 -0.49 -18.40 -17.18
N GLN A 189 0.23 -19.51 -17.38
CA GLN A 189 1.07 -19.70 -18.57
C GLN A 189 0.31 -19.72 -19.90
N ASN A 190 -0.99 -19.98 -19.89
CA ASN A 190 -1.85 -19.93 -21.08
C ASN A 190 -2.48 -18.53 -21.28
N GLY A 191 -2.14 -17.56 -20.43
CA GLY A 191 -2.68 -16.20 -20.48
C GLY A 191 -4.08 -16.06 -19.87
N GLY A 192 -4.56 -17.07 -19.14
CA GLY A 192 -5.81 -17.02 -18.39
C GLY A 192 -5.66 -16.14 -17.15
N ASP A 193 -6.66 -15.29 -16.89
CA ASP A 193 -6.70 -14.41 -15.72
C ASP A 193 -6.66 -15.20 -14.40
N THR A 194 -5.79 -14.79 -13.49
CA THR A 194 -5.62 -15.39 -12.15
C THR A 194 -5.85 -14.40 -11.00
N TYR A 195 -6.24 -13.16 -11.29
CA TYR A 195 -6.47 -12.12 -10.29
C TYR A 195 -7.51 -12.56 -9.25
N GLY A 196 -7.15 -12.49 -7.96
CA GLY A 196 -8.00 -12.91 -6.84
C GLY A 196 -8.32 -14.40 -6.75
N LYS A 197 -7.70 -15.26 -7.59
CA LYS A 197 -8.00 -16.71 -7.64
C LYS A 197 -6.99 -17.57 -6.90
N LEU A 198 -5.95 -16.99 -6.31
CA LEU A 198 -4.91 -17.69 -5.56
C LEU A 198 -4.74 -17.03 -4.20
N SER A 199 -4.33 -17.79 -3.18
CA SER A 199 -4.00 -17.26 -1.87
C SER A 199 -2.71 -16.45 -1.93
N SER A 200 -2.77 -15.16 -1.60
CA SER A 200 -1.62 -14.26 -1.60
C SER A 200 -0.48 -14.82 -0.73
N PRO A 201 0.72 -15.02 -1.31
CA PRO A 201 1.89 -15.44 -0.56
C PRO A 201 2.40 -14.32 0.36
N ILE A 202 3.05 -14.70 1.46
CA ILE A 202 3.80 -13.78 2.31
C ILE A 202 5.02 -14.48 2.90
N ALA A 203 6.15 -13.80 2.92
CA ALA A 203 7.43 -14.41 3.28
C ALA A 203 8.27 -13.53 4.22
N VAL A 204 9.06 -14.19 5.06
CA VAL A 204 10.12 -13.60 5.86
C VAL A 204 11.46 -13.88 5.19
N LEU A 205 12.18 -12.82 4.87
CA LEU A 205 13.55 -12.83 4.38
C LEU A 205 14.47 -12.59 5.57
N THR A 206 15.42 -13.49 5.81
CA THR A 206 16.56 -13.21 6.70
C THR A 206 17.68 -12.58 5.89
N LEU A 207 18.09 -11.39 6.29
CA LEU A 207 19.10 -10.59 5.63
C LEU A 207 20.35 -10.46 6.52
N ASP A 208 21.51 -10.58 5.89
CA ASP A 208 22.79 -10.20 6.49
C ASP A 208 23.08 -8.72 6.17
N GLN A 209 23.05 -7.87 7.19
CA GLN A 209 23.43 -6.46 7.10
C GLN A 209 24.93 -6.32 7.40
N ASP A 210 25.70 -5.90 6.41
CA ASP A 210 27.11 -5.57 6.62
C ASP A 210 27.23 -4.38 7.60
N PRO A 211 27.91 -4.54 8.75
CA PRO A 211 28.01 -3.49 9.76
C PRO A 211 28.82 -2.26 9.31
N LYS A 212 29.64 -2.38 8.26
CA LYS A 212 30.47 -1.28 7.73
C LYS A 212 29.75 -0.47 6.66
N THR A 213 28.92 -1.14 5.87
CA THR A 213 28.29 -0.55 4.69
C THR A 213 26.78 -0.45 4.80
N GLY A 214 26.14 -1.18 5.70
CA GLY A 214 24.68 -1.30 5.73
C GLY A 214 24.10 -2.12 4.58
N HIS A 215 24.92 -2.65 3.67
CA HIS A 215 24.39 -3.46 2.57
C HIS A 215 23.70 -4.71 3.09
N LEU A 216 22.50 -4.95 2.58
CA LEU A 216 21.69 -6.11 2.87
C LEU A 216 21.93 -7.20 1.81
N THR A 217 22.10 -8.43 2.28
CA THR A 217 22.23 -9.65 1.45
C THR A 217 21.23 -10.70 1.92
N LEU A 218 20.49 -11.31 0.99
CA LEU A 218 19.55 -12.39 1.33
C LEU A 218 20.29 -13.67 1.73
N ILE A 219 19.94 -14.23 2.89
CA ILE A 219 20.50 -15.48 3.42
C ILE A 219 19.47 -16.60 3.42
N LYS A 220 18.21 -16.30 3.74
CA LYS A 220 17.13 -17.28 3.86
C LYS A 220 15.80 -16.66 3.47
N TYR A 221 15.00 -17.42 2.73
CA TYR A 221 13.62 -17.11 2.40
C TYR A 221 12.69 -18.13 3.07
N HIS A 222 11.68 -17.65 3.79
CA HIS A 222 10.73 -18.49 4.50
C HIS A 222 9.29 -18.06 4.20
N ASN A 223 8.51 -18.91 3.54
CA ASN A 223 7.08 -18.72 3.41
C ASN A 223 6.41 -18.84 4.77
N VAL A 224 5.56 -17.87 5.12
CA VAL A 224 4.76 -17.92 6.33
C VAL A 224 3.59 -18.87 6.09
N ASP A 225 3.34 -19.77 7.06
CA ASP A 225 2.15 -20.61 7.06
C ASP A 225 0.90 -19.76 7.36
N THR A 226 0.01 -19.63 6.37
CA THR A 226 -1.22 -18.83 6.44
C THR A 226 -2.47 -19.67 6.72
N SER A 227 -2.32 -20.97 6.97
CA SER A 227 -3.46 -21.89 7.16
C SER A 227 -4.36 -21.48 8.34
N SER A 228 -3.76 -20.98 9.42
CA SER A 228 -4.50 -20.45 10.59
C SER A 228 -5.32 -19.19 10.30
N ALA A 229 -5.10 -18.55 9.15
CA ALA A 229 -5.83 -17.37 8.68
C ALA A 229 -6.76 -17.67 7.49
N HIS A 230 -6.96 -18.96 7.15
CA HIS A 230 -7.74 -19.42 5.98
C HIS A 230 -7.12 -19.08 4.62
N GLY A 231 -5.81 -18.87 4.57
CA GLY A 231 -5.16 -18.21 3.44
C GLY A 231 -5.35 -16.69 3.48
N LEU A 232 -4.64 -16.00 2.60
CA LEU A 232 -4.71 -14.54 2.49
C LEU A 232 -5.34 -14.14 1.16
N TRP A 233 -6.12 -13.07 1.19
CA TRP A 233 -6.88 -12.57 0.06
C TRP A 233 -6.33 -11.23 -0.41
N ILE A 234 -5.80 -11.17 -1.63
CA ILE A 234 -5.37 -9.94 -2.34
C ILE A 234 -4.67 -8.97 -1.39
N THR A 235 -3.49 -9.36 -0.91
CA THR A 235 -2.78 -8.58 0.12
C THR A 235 -2.03 -7.41 -0.50
N CYS A 236 -2.51 -6.18 -0.30
CA CYS A 236 -2.04 -4.97 -1.00
C CYS A 236 -0.89 -4.24 -0.26
N GLY A 237 -1.05 -2.97 0.12
CA GLY A 237 -0.10 -2.25 0.95
C GLY A 237 0.12 -2.86 2.35
N ALA A 238 1.21 -2.44 3.01
CA ALA A 238 1.54 -2.88 4.37
C ALA A 238 2.30 -1.83 5.18
N SER A 239 2.22 -1.94 6.51
CA SER A 239 2.98 -1.08 7.42
C SER A 239 3.68 -1.85 8.54
N LEU A 240 4.63 -1.19 9.19
CA LEU A 240 5.30 -1.72 10.38
C LEU A 240 4.63 -1.14 11.62
N SER A 241 4.13 -2.01 12.49
CA SER A 241 3.62 -1.59 13.79
C SER A 241 4.74 -1.02 14.67
N PRO A 242 4.43 -0.09 15.60
CA PRO A 242 5.40 0.39 16.59
C PRO A 242 6.01 -0.70 17.49
N TRP A 243 5.39 -1.89 17.55
CA TRP A 243 5.88 -3.03 18.33
C TRP A 243 6.61 -4.08 17.49
N GLY A 244 6.90 -3.81 16.22
CA GLY A 244 7.83 -4.62 15.43
C GLY A 244 7.21 -5.78 14.67
N THR A 245 5.94 -5.67 14.29
CA THR A 245 5.22 -6.64 13.47
C THR A 245 4.79 -6.03 12.13
N HIS A 246 4.70 -6.86 11.11
CA HIS A 246 4.23 -6.44 9.79
C HIS A 246 2.70 -6.51 9.75
N LEU A 247 2.06 -5.39 9.44
CA LEU A 247 0.61 -5.26 9.27
C LEU A 247 0.31 -5.29 7.77
N SER A 248 -0.20 -6.43 7.33
CA SER A 248 -0.69 -6.68 5.95
C SER A 248 -2.13 -6.19 5.82
N SER A 249 -2.65 -6.07 4.60
CA SER A 249 -3.98 -5.53 4.34
C SER A 249 -4.65 -6.36 3.24
N GLU A 250 -5.80 -6.98 3.52
CA GLU A 250 -6.57 -7.67 2.47
C GLU A 250 -7.50 -6.67 1.76
N GLU A 251 -7.36 -6.55 0.45
CA GLU A 251 -8.07 -5.61 -0.42
C GLU A 251 -9.24 -6.31 -1.17
N TYR A 252 -10.21 -5.52 -1.64
CA TYR A 252 -11.35 -5.93 -2.46
C TYR A 252 -12.04 -7.20 -1.97
N GLU A 253 -12.70 -7.11 -0.84
CA GLU A 253 -13.28 -8.26 -0.20
C GLU A 253 -14.36 -8.94 -1.07
N PRO A 254 -14.57 -10.27 -0.96
CA PRO A 254 -15.65 -10.94 -1.65
C PRO A 254 -17.03 -10.37 -1.28
N ASP A 255 -17.85 -9.99 -2.27
CA ASP A 255 -19.20 -9.49 -2.03
C ASP A 255 -20.12 -10.63 -1.63
N ALA A 256 -20.47 -10.72 -0.35
CA ALA A 256 -21.34 -11.75 0.19
C ALA A 256 -22.77 -11.72 -0.40
N PHE A 257 -23.18 -10.62 -1.04
CA PHE A 257 -24.46 -10.47 -1.73
C PHE A 257 -24.37 -10.72 -3.24
N ASP A 258 -23.17 -10.85 -3.81
CA ASP A 258 -22.90 -10.96 -5.25
C ASP A 258 -23.57 -9.85 -6.08
N GLN A 259 -23.58 -8.63 -5.54
CA GLN A 259 -24.20 -7.43 -6.12
C GLN A 259 -23.21 -6.57 -6.91
N LYS A 260 -21.97 -7.06 -7.11
CA LYS A 260 -20.85 -6.35 -7.75
C LYS A 260 -20.41 -5.12 -6.95
N LEU A 261 -20.52 -5.19 -5.63
CA LEU A 261 -20.07 -4.16 -4.71
C LEU A 261 -18.68 -4.45 -4.13
N GLY A 262 -18.18 -5.66 -4.37
CA GLY A 262 -16.81 -6.12 -4.16
C GLY A 262 -16.48 -7.28 -5.12
N GLN A 263 -15.54 -8.16 -4.76
CA GLN A 263 -15.16 -9.27 -5.63
C GLN A 263 -16.27 -10.31 -5.76
N SER A 264 -16.46 -10.85 -6.96
CA SER A 264 -17.57 -11.78 -7.21
C SER A 264 -17.44 -13.08 -6.43
N LEU A 265 -18.56 -13.71 -6.09
CA LEU A 265 -18.53 -15.06 -5.50
C LEU A 265 -17.94 -16.10 -6.46
N SER A 266 -17.94 -15.83 -7.77
CA SER A 266 -17.27 -16.69 -8.76
C SER A 266 -15.75 -16.66 -8.62
N THR A 267 -15.17 -15.49 -8.32
CA THR A 267 -13.74 -15.33 -8.00
C THR A 267 -13.41 -16.09 -6.72
N LEU A 268 -14.23 -15.93 -5.67
CA LEU A 268 -14.07 -16.65 -4.41
C LEU A 268 -14.12 -18.19 -4.58
N LYS A 269 -14.99 -18.70 -5.45
CA LYS A 269 -15.05 -20.14 -5.75
C LYS A 269 -13.77 -20.64 -6.42
N ALA A 270 -13.22 -19.86 -7.36
CA ALA A 270 -11.95 -20.18 -8.00
C ALA A 270 -10.79 -20.16 -6.98
N PHE A 271 -10.75 -19.13 -6.11
CA PHE A 271 -9.84 -19.07 -4.96
C PHE A 271 -9.95 -20.32 -4.08
N SER A 272 -11.18 -20.67 -3.67
CA SER A 272 -11.47 -21.83 -2.82
C SER A 272 -10.95 -23.12 -3.44
N LYS A 273 -11.21 -23.31 -4.75
CA LYS A 273 -10.73 -24.47 -5.49
C LYS A 273 -9.21 -24.57 -5.49
N ASN A 274 -8.50 -23.46 -5.66
CA ASN A 274 -7.04 -23.47 -5.73
C ASN A 274 -6.39 -23.73 -4.36
N ILE A 275 -6.92 -23.14 -3.28
CA ILE A 275 -6.33 -23.27 -1.94
C ILE A 275 -6.80 -24.52 -1.17
N TYR A 276 -8.08 -24.92 -1.32
CA TYR A 276 -8.69 -26.05 -0.59
C TYR A 276 -8.89 -27.30 -1.45
N GLY A 277 -8.83 -27.20 -2.78
CA GLY A 277 -9.21 -28.27 -3.70
C GLY A 277 -10.73 -28.43 -3.91
N ASP A 278 -11.54 -27.57 -3.29
CA ASP A 278 -13.01 -27.58 -3.36
C ASP A 278 -13.54 -26.13 -3.42
N GLU A 279 -14.46 -25.85 -4.34
CA GLU A 279 -15.02 -24.52 -4.56
C GLU A 279 -15.97 -24.04 -3.44
N ASN A 280 -16.40 -24.92 -2.52
CA ASN A 280 -17.44 -24.63 -1.53
C ASN A 280 -16.94 -24.44 -0.10
N ILE A 281 -15.62 -24.42 0.13
CA ILE A 281 -15.02 -24.33 1.47
C ILE A 281 -14.84 -22.88 1.91
N ALA A 282 -14.42 -21.99 1.01
CA ALA A 282 -14.15 -20.61 1.35
C ALA A 282 -15.45 -19.86 1.73
N ASN A 283 -15.43 -19.18 2.88
CA ASN A 283 -16.48 -18.28 3.32
C ASN A 283 -16.07 -16.84 3.00
N PRO A 284 -16.91 -16.01 2.32
CA PRO A 284 -16.56 -14.62 2.00
C PRO A 284 -16.16 -13.80 3.23
N TYR A 285 -16.75 -14.08 4.39
CA TYR A 285 -16.47 -13.35 5.64
C TYR A 285 -15.13 -13.69 6.29
N ASN A 286 -14.39 -14.69 5.81
CA ASN A 286 -13.02 -14.95 6.28
C ASN A 286 -11.97 -13.98 5.73
N TYR A 287 -12.33 -13.15 4.74
CA TYR A 287 -11.43 -12.33 3.95
C TYR A 287 -11.85 -10.85 3.96
N GLY A 288 -10.91 -9.95 3.66
CA GLY A 288 -11.08 -8.49 3.75
C GLY A 288 -10.72 -7.93 5.12
N HIS A 289 -9.85 -8.63 5.87
CA HIS A 289 -9.43 -8.27 7.23
C HIS A 289 -7.96 -7.89 7.26
N LEU A 290 -7.44 -7.53 8.45
CA LEU A 290 -6.02 -7.20 8.64
C LEU A 290 -5.20 -8.42 9.14
N PRO A 291 -4.33 -9.04 8.34
CA PRO A 291 -3.35 -10.01 8.83
C PRO A 291 -2.14 -9.30 9.46
N GLU A 292 -1.64 -9.81 10.58
CA GLU A 292 -0.43 -9.35 11.24
C GLU A 292 0.60 -10.48 11.30
N ILE A 293 1.81 -10.23 10.80
CA ILE A 293 2.93 -11.17 10.83
C ILE A 293 3.88 -10.80 11.96
N THR A 294 4.06 -11.73 12.88
CA THR A 294 5.13 -11.70 13.89
C THR A 294 6.33 -12.49 13.38
N VAL A 295 7.51 -11.87 13.38
CA VAL A 295 8.77 -12.52 13.00
C VAL A 295 9.42 -13.16 14.22
N ASN A 296 9.80 -14.43 14.10
CA ASN A 296 10.50 -15.18 15.13
C ASN A 296 12.02 -14.97 15.05
N ALA A 297 12.72 -15.25 16.16
CA ALA A 297 14.17 -15.08 16.26
C ALA A 297 14.99 -15.92 15.26
N ASP A 298 14.41 -17.01 14.72
CA ASP A 298 15.03 -17.90 13.73
C ASP A 298 14.72 -17.50 12.27
N GLY A 299 14.08 -16.34 12.06
CA GLY A 299 13.69 -15.83 10.75
C GLY A 299 12.49 -16.57 10.14
N THR A 300 11.69 -17.29 10.94
CA THR A 300 10.34 -17.74 10.54
C THR A 300 9.28 -16.70 10.91
N GLY A 301 8.04 -16.89 10.45
CA GLY A 301 6.93 -15.97 10.75
C GLY A 301 5.67 -16.69 11.17
N ARG A 302 4.78 -15.98 11.89
CA ARG A 302 3.43 -16.45 12.24
C ARG A 302 2.40 -15.36 11.95
N VAL A 303 1.29 -15.75 11.34
CA VAL A 303 0.13 -14.87 11.10
C VAL A 303 -0.86 -14.85 12.26
N THR A 304 -1.49 -13.70 12.49
CA THR A 304 -2.73 -13.52 13.26
C THR A 304 -3.66 -12.64 12.44
N LYS A 305 -4.94 -12.98 12.30
CA LYS A 305 -5.91 -12.18 11.55
C LYS A 305 -6.80 -11.40 12.51
N HIS A 306 -6.91 -10.08 12.30
CA HIS A 306 -7.69 -9.19 13.15
C HIS A 306 -9.02 -8.82 12.50
N TYR A 307 -10.08 -9.49 12.95
CA TYR A 307 -11.44 -9.30 12.44
C TYR A 307 -12.15 -8.06 13.01
N CYS A 308 -11.66 -7.51 14.13
CA CYS A 308 -12.30 -6.35 14.78
C CYS A 308 -11.89 -4.99 14.20
N LEU A 309 -11.05 -4.92 13.16
CA LEU A 309 -10.77 -3.67 12.46
C LEU A 309 -11.81 -3.34 11.38
N GLY A 310 -12.79 -4.21 11.19
CA GLY A 310 -13.79 -4.09 10.13
C GLY A 310 -13.37 -4.86 8.88
N ARG A 311 -14.33 -5.02 7.98
CA ARG A 311 -14.15 -5.70 6.70
C ARG A 311 -14.35 -4.70 5.58
N ILE A 312 -13.25 -4.15 5.11
CA ILE A 312 -13.16 -3.12 4.06
C ILE A 312 -12.05 -3.51 3.08
N SER A 313 -11.90 -2.74 2.00
CA SER A 313 -10.80 -2.87 1.06
C SER A 313 -9.56 -2.20 1.66
N HIS A 314 -8.87 -2.91 2.57
CA HIS A 314 -7.73 -2.31 3.24
C HIS A 314 -6.59 -2.17 2.25
N GLU A 315 -6.24 -0.94 1.90
CA GLU A 315 -5.00 -0.67 1.18
C GLU A 315 -3.81 -0.82 2.13
N LEU A 316 -3.75 0.12 3.10
CA LEU A 316 -2.73 0.16 4.12
C LEU A 316 -3.33 0.75 5.38
N VAL A 317 -2.88 0.22 6.53
CA VAL A 317 -3.21 0.79 7.84
C VAL A 317 -1.98 1.42 8.48
N GLN A 318 -2.16 2.53 9.21
CA GLN A 318 -1.09 3.17 9.96
C GLN A 318 -1.47 3.25 11.43
N VAL A 319 -0.70 2.56 12.28
CA VAL A 319 -0.80 2.71 13.74
C VAL A 319 -0.07 3.98 14.16
N PHE A 320 -0.72 4.80 14.97
CA PHE A 320 -0.18 6.06 15.49
C PHE A 320 0.67 5.86 16.75
N PRO A 321 1.43 6.89 17.18
CA PRO A 321 2.41 6.77 18.28
C PRO A 321 1.84 6.47 19.67
N ASP A 322 0.51 6.56 19.86
CA ASP A 322 -0.15 6.07 21.07
C ASP A 322 -0.26 4.54 21.12
N ASN A 323 0.21 3.84 20.08
CA ASN A 323 0.18 2.39 19.93
C ASN A 323 -1.24 1.79 19.97
N ARG A 324 -2.27 2.58 19.67
CA ARG A 324 -3.69 2.17 19.73
C ARG A 324 -4.48 2.59 18.53
N THR A 325 -4.28 3.82 18.08
CA THR A 325 -5.08 4.43 17.03
C THR A 325 -4.56 3.99 15.68
N VAL A 326 -5.45 3.49 14.84
CA VAL A 326 -5.14 2.97 13.51
C VAL A 326 -5.96 3.76 12.50
N LEU A 327 -5.31 4.50 11.61
CA LEU A 327 -5.94 5.09 10.44
C LEU A 327 -5.87 4.08 9.29
N MET A 328 -6.93 3.96 8.50
CA MET A 328 -7.04 2.92 7.48
C MET A 328 -7.42 3.52 6.12
N GLY A 329 -6.65 3.16 5.09
CA GLY A 329 -7.04 3.31 3.69
C GLY A 329 -8.25 2.41 3.37
N ASP A 330 -9.07 2.86 2.44
CA ASP A 330 -10.23 2.14 1.94
C ASP A 330 -10.29 2.26 0.41
N ASP A 331 -9.78 1.23 -0.26
CA ASP A 331 -9.57 1.28 -1.70
C ASP A 331 -10.84 0.95 -2.49
N TYR A 332 -11.75 1.92 -2.54
CA TYR A 332 -12.98 1.87 -3.31
C TYR A 332 -13.35 3.23 -3.87
N THR A 333 -14.19 3.23 -4.91
CA THR A 333 -15.05 4.39 -5.20
C THR A 333 -16.23 4.36 -4.23
N ASN A 334 -16.63 5.52 -3.69
CA ASN A 334 -17.52 5.59 -2.53
C ASN A 334 -16.92 4.95 -1.26
N GLY A 335 -15.60 5.01 -1.09
CA GLY A 335 -14.89 4.61 0.12
C GLY A 335 -15.01 5.63 1.25
N GLY A 336 -14.67 5.20 2.46
CA GLY A 336 -14.67 6.01 3.68
C GLY A 336 -13.26 6.28 4.23
N LEU A 337 -13.16 7.20 5.18
CA LEU A 337 -11.96 7.31 6.04
C LEU A 337 -12.27 6.62 7.36
N PHE A 338 -11.63 5.46 7.60
CA PHE A 338 -11.88 4.63 8.77
C PHE A 338 -10.78 4.78 9.81
N MET A 339 -11.18 4.63 11.08
CA MET A 339 -10.26 4.65 12.22
C MET A 339 -10.65 3.57 13.21
N PHE A 340 -9.67 2.84 13.72
CA PHE A 340 -9.83 1.91 14.83
C PHE A 340 -9.04 2.39 16.04
N VAL A 341 -9.58 2.20 17.25
CA VAL A 341 -8.89 2.51 18.50
C VAL A 341 -8.89 1.28 19.37
N ALA A 342 -7.70 0.71 19.59
CA ALA A 342 -7.51 -0.48 20.40
C ALA A 342 -7.78 -0.21 21.90
N ASP A 343 -8.40 -1.19 22.56
CA ASP A 343 -8.66 -1.17 24.01
C ASP A 343 -7.39 -1.16 24.84
N LYS A 344 -6.30 -1.70 24.29
CA LYS A 344 -4.98 -1.78 24.92
C LYS A 344 -3.88 -1.42 23.93
N GLU A 345 -2.86 -0.70 24.39
CA GLU A 345 -1.68 -0.40 23.58
C GLU A 345 -1.03 -1.69 23.09
N LYS A 346 -0.61 -1.71 21.81
CA LYS A 346 0.12 -2.82 21.18
C LYS A 346 -0.67 -4.12 21.07
N ASP A 347 -2.00 -4.04 21.13
CA ASP A 347 -2.89 -5.20 21.08
C ASP A 347 -4.12 -4.86 20.24
N LEU A 348 -4.11 -5.30 18.98
CA LEU A 348 -5.19 -5.07 18.02
C LEU A 348 -6.34 -6.10 18.15
N SER A 349 -6.33 -6.96 19.17
CA SER A 349 -7.33 -8.01 19.31
C SER A 349 -8.72 -7.53 19.77
N ALA A 350 -8.83 -6.28 20.25
CA ALA A 350 -10.07 -5.68 20.69
C ALA A 350 -10.06 -4.15 20.59
N GLY A 351 -11.18 -3.55 20.23
CA GLY A 351 -11.30 -2.09 20.17
C GLY A 351 -12.58 -1.59 19.53
N THR A 352 -12.59 -0.29 19.23
CA THR A 352 -13.74 0.41 18.65
C THR A 352 -13.44 0.88 17.23
N LEU A 353 -14.35 0.59 16.31
CA LEU A 353 -14.30 1.01 14.91
C LEU A 353 -15.13 2.27 14.68
N TYR A 354 -14.55 3.22 13.94
CA TYR A 354 -15.13 4.50 13.58
C TYR A 354 -15.00 4.78 12.09
N VAL A 355 -15.87 5.64 11.57
CA VAL A 355 -15.81 6.17 10.20
C VAL A 355 -16.06 7.67 10.21
N ALA A 356 -15.37 8.40 9.34
CA ALA A 356 -15.48 9.85 9.24
C ALA A 356 -16.80 10.31 8.62
N LYS A 357 -17.29 11.45 9.11
CA LYS A 357 -18.29 12.29 8.47
C LYS A 357 -17.73 13.70 8.34
N TYR A 358 -17.61 14.19 7.11
CA TYR A 358 -17.26 15.58 6.89
C TYR A 358 -18.46 16.48 7.22
N THR A 359 -18.27 17.42 8.15
CA THR A 359 -19.30 18.38 8.57
C THR A 359 -19.21 19.71 7.82
N THR A 360 -18.08 19.97 7.16
CA THR A 360 -17.90 21.07 6.20
C THR A 360 -17.30 20.53 4.91
N VAL A 361 -17.51 21.26 3.82
CA VAL A 361 -17.03 20.85 2.49
C VAL A 361 -15.50 20.69 2.51
N LEU A 362 -15.03 19.54 2.04
CA LEU A 362 -13.66 19.27 1.64
C LEU A 362 -13.55 19.46 0.11
N SER A 363 -12.61 20.30 -0.33
CA SER A 363 -12.32 20.54 -1.75
C SER A 363 -10.82 20.79 -1.98
N ASP A 364 -10.44 21.15 -3.21
CA ASP A 364 -9.09 21.57 -3.57
C ASP A 364 -8.65 22.90 -2.93
N THR A 365 -9.59 23.62 -2.34
CA THR A 365 -9.44 25.00 -1.83
C THR A 365 -10.01 25.18 -0.42
N THR A 366 -10.65 24.15 0.15
CA THR A 366 -11.31 24.22 1.46
C THR A 366 -10.91 23.06 2.34
N THR A 367 -10.91 23.31 3.66
CA THR A 367 -10.62 22.30 4.69
C THR A 367 -11.93 21.69 5.18
N GLY A 368 -12.05 20.37 5.10
CA GLY A 368 -13.19 19.61 5.62
C GLY A 368 -13.00 19.27 7.09
N GLN A 369 -13.91 19.71 7.97
CA GLN A 369 -13.96 19.32 9.38
C GLN A 369 -14.57 17.92 9.52
N ILE A 370 -14.06 17.11 10.43
CA ILE A 370 -14.46 15.71 10.65
C ILE A 370 -15.19 15.57 11.97
N SER A 371 -16.34 14.88 11.92
CA SER A 371 -16.97 14.21 13.07
C SER A 371 -16.84 12.71 12.88
N TRP A 372 -16.56 11.96 13.95
CA TRP A 372 -16.42 10.50 13.88
C TRP A 372 -17.72 9.79 14.26
N ILE A 373 -18.16 8.85 13.45
CA ILE A 373 -19.28 7.97 13.75
C ILE A 373 -18.73 6.66 14.30
N ARG A 374 -19.14 6.28 15.52
CA ARG A 374 -18.86 4.96 16.07
C ARG A 374 -19.71 3.91 15.35
N LEU A 375 -19.05 2.90 14.78
CA LEU A 375 -19.73 1.75 14.15
C LEU A 375 -19.96 0.64 15.18
N GLY A 376 -18.94 0.27 15.95
CA GLY A 376 -19.07 -0.82 16.90
C GLY A 376 -17.83 -1.01 17.76
N HIS A 377 -17.95 -1.84 18.80
CA HIS A 377 -16.82 -2.33 19.59
C HIS A 377 -16.89 -3.85 19.61
N ALA A 378 -15.75 -4.51 19.43
CA ALA A 378 -15.64 -5.97 19.40
C ALA A 378 -14.22 -6.43 19.69
N THR A 379 -14.11 -7.70 20.09
CA THR A 379 -12.89 -8.50 19.96
C THR A 379 -12.86 -9.23 18.62
N SER A 380 -11.66 -9.50 18.09
CA SER A 380 -11.49 -10.33 16.88
C SER A 380 -12.09 -11.73 17.07
N ALA A 381 -12.04 -12.28 18.28
CA ALA A 381 -12.63 -13.59 18.60
C ALA A 381 -14.16 -13.59 18.53
N GLU A 382 -14.84 -12.52 18.94
CA GLU A 382 -16.28 -12.39 18.81
C GLU A 382 -16.72 -12.40 17.35
N ILE A 383 -16.01 -11.64 16.49
CA ILE A 383 -16.32 -11.58 15.06
C ILE A 383 -16.02 -12.91 14.38
N GLU A 384 -14.90 -13.55 14.69
CA GLU A 384 -14.57 -14.89 14.19
C GLU A 384 -15.65 -15.92 14.58
N ASN A 385 -16.18 -15.84 15.82
CA ASN A 385 -17.28 -16.71 16.26
C ASN A 385 -18.60 -16.44 15.53
N LEU A 386 -18.89 -15.19 15.13
CA LEU A 386 -20.02 -14.89 14.26
C LEU A 386 -19.87 -15.59 12.91
N ILE A 387 -18.68 -15.54 12.31
CA ILE A 387 -18.40 -16.21 11.03
C ILE A 387 -18.57 -17.72 11.17
N LYS A 388 -17.98 -18.33 12.21
CA LYS A 388 -18.09 -19.77 12.52
C LYS A 388 -19.52 -20.25 12.75
N SER A 389 -20.42 -19.36 13.18
CA SER A 389 -21.84 -19.69 13.34
C SER A 389 -22.61 -19.84 12.03
N GLY A 390 -21.97 -19.54 10.88
CA GLY A 390 -22.57 -19.65 9.55
C GLY A 390 -23.46 -18.46 9.17
N ILE A 391 -23.17 -17.28 9.74
CA ILE A 391 -23.89 -16.04 9.42
C ILE A 391 -23.81 -15.72 7.92
N LYS A 392 -24.92 -15.23 7.36
CA LYS A 392 -25.04 -14.82 5.95
C LYS A 392 -25.38 -13.34 5.85
N GLY A 393 -25.10 -12.72 4.71
CA GLY A 393 -25.44 -11.31 4.47
C GLY A 393 -26.93 -11.01 4.71
N THR A 394 -27.82 -11.95 4.35
CA THR A 394 -29.27 -11.85 4.58
C THR A 394 -29.70 -11.87 6.04
N ASP A 395 -28.82 -12.30 6.96
CA ASP A 395 -29.03 -12.22 8.41
C ASP A 395 -28.66 -10.84 8.96
N ILE A 396 -27.94 -10.02 8.17
CA ILE A 396 -27.40 -8.71 8.56
C ILE A 396 -28.22 -7.59 7.91
N PHE A 397 -28.39 -7.64 6.59
CA PHE A 397 -29.08 -6.63 5.79
C PHE A 397 -30.08 -7.23 4.82
N GLU A 398 -31.15 -6.48 4.61
CA GLU A 398 -31.84 -6.45 3.33
C GLU A 398 -31.15 -5.40 2.44
N SER A 399 -30.65 -5.83 1.27
CA SER A 399 -29.92 -5.00 0.31
C SER A 399 -30.59 -5.07 -1.07
N VAL A 400 -31.13 -3.96 -1.54
CA VAL A 400 -31.85 -3.88 -2.82
C VAL A 400 -31.14 -2.89 -3.73
N LEU A 401 -30.77 -3.33 -4.93
CA LEU A 401 -30.16 -2.44 -5.92
C LEU A 401 -31.18 -1.47 -6.50
N GLN A 402 -30.75 -0.23 -6.72
CA GLN A 402 -31.50 0.73 -7.52
C GLN A 402 -31.64 0.21 -8.94
N ILE A 403 -32.79 0.48 -9.57
CA ILE A 403 -32.97 0.28 -11.00
C ILE A 403 -31.90 1.11 -11.72
N ALA A 404 -30.86 0.46 -12.25
CA ALA A 404 -29.62 1.17 -12.61
C ALA A 404 -29.62 1.70 -14.03
N LYS A 405 -29.73 0.80 -15.03
CA LYS A 405 -29.37 1.11 -16.42
C LYS A 405 -30.54 1.35 -17.36
N TYR A 406 -31.61 0.57 -17.21
CA TYR A 406 -32.78 0.62 -18.09
C TYR A 406 -34.04 0.67 -17.24
N PRO A 407 -35.11 1.34 -17.73
CA PRO A 407 -36.44 1.12 -17.18
C PRO A 407 -36.76 -0.38 -17.09
N SER A 408 -37.50 -0.80 -16.07
CA SER A 408 -37.88 -2.21 -15.88
C SER A 408 -38.71 -2.77 -17.04
N ASP A 409 -39.36 -1.89 -17.79
CA ASP A 409 -40.19 -2.15 -18.96
C ASP A 409 -39.52 -1.77 -20.30
N ALA A 410 -38.19 -1.58 -20.31
CA ALA A 410 -37.47 -1.14 -21.51
C ALA A 410 -37.51 -2.19 -22.64
N THR A 411 -37.89 -1.74 -23.83
CA THR A 411 -37.81 -2.52 -25.07
C THR A 411 -36.36 -2.73 -25.51
N THR A 412 -36.11 -3.71 -26.39
CA THR A 412 -34.77 -3.94 -26.96
C THR A 412 -34.22 -2.67 -27.64
N ALA A 413 -35.05 -1.98 -28.41
CA ALA A 413 -34.65 -0.74 -29.09
C ALA A 413 -34.27 0.38 -28.11
N GLU A 414 -34.98 0.52 -26.98
CA GLU A 414 -34.62 1.49 -25.94
C GLU A 414 -33.30 1.12 -25.25
N LYS A 415 -33.03 -0.17 -25.02
CA LYS A 415 -31.76 -0.63 -24.46
C LYS A 415 -30.60 -0.32 -25.40
N GLU A 416 -30.74 -0.69 -26.67
CA GLU A 416 -29.76 -0.40 -27.72
C GLU A 416 -29.53 1.10 -27.87
N ALA A 417 -30.59 1.91 -27.81
CA ALA A 417 -30.50 3.36 -27.85
C ALA A 417 -29.76 3.95 -26.63
N ILE A 418 -30.05 3.46 -25.42
CA ILE A 418 -29.35 3.86 -24.19
C ILE A 418 -27.86 3.49 -24.29
N ASP A 419 -27.55 2.30 -24.80
CA ASP A 419 -26.19 1.78 -24.94
C ASP A 419 -25.37 2.50 -26.01
N ALA A 420 -26.01 2.94 -27.09
CA ALA A 420 -25.36 3.74 -28.12
C ALA A 420 -24.90 5.12 -27.59
N GLY A 421 -25.56 5.64 -26.55
CA GLY A 421 -25.23 6.94 -25.95
C GLY A 421 -25.18 8.06 -26.99
N ASP A 422 -24.17 8.93 -26.91
CA ASP A 422 -23.99 10.04 -27.84
C ASP A 422 -23.61 9.61 -29.26
N LYS A 423 -23.22 8.33 -29.45
CA LYS A 423 -22.88 7.77 -30.77
C LYS A 423 -24.11 7.26 -31.53
N GLY A 424 -25.29 7.24 -30.91
CA GLY A 424 -26.54 6.81 -31.56
C GLY A 424 -27.04 7.80 -32.61
N THR A 425 -27.92 7.34 -33.51
CA THR A 425 -28.64 8.22 -34.44
C THR A 425 -29.52 9.23 -33.68
N PRO A 426 -29.94 10.35 -34.29
CA PRO A 426 -30.86 11.29 -33.63
C PRO A 426 -32.13 10.63 -33.07
N GLU A 427 -32.66 9.62 -33.75
CA GLU A 427 -33.82 8.84 -33.29
C GLU A 427 -33.47 7.99 -32.06
N GLN A 428 -32.32 7.32 -32.07
CA GLN A 428 -31.82 6.58 -30.92
C GLN A 428 -31.56 7.50 -29.73
N GLN A 429 -30.98 8.68 -29.96
CA GLN A 429 -30.76 9.67 -28.90
C GLN A 429 -32.08 10.15 -28.28
N ALA A 430 -33.10 10.42 -29.11
CA ALA A 430 -34.43 10.78 -28.64
C ALA A 430 -35.11 9.65 -27.84
N LEU A 431 -35.01 8.41 -28.34
CA LEU A 431 -35.54 7.22 -27.69
C LEU A 431 -34.84 6.96 -26.34
N ALA A 432 -33.50 7.07 -26.31
CA ALA A 432 -32.70 6.95 -25.11
C ALA A 432 -33.06 8.02 -24.08
N LYS A 433 -33.29 9.26 -24.51
CA LYS A 433 -33.72 10.35 -23.65
C LYS A 433 -35.07 10.04 -22.98
N ALA A 434 -36.07 9.66 -23.77
CA ALA A 434 -37.40 9.30 -23.24
C ALA A 434 -37.32 8.11 -22.26
N ALA A 435 -36.54 7.08 -22.59
CA ALA A 435 -36.31 5.94 -21.71
C ALA A 435 -35.58 6.35 -20.42
N LYS A 436 -34.57 7.23 -20.48
CA LYS A 436 -33.86 7.75 -19.30
C LYS A 436 -34.76 8.62 -18.40
N GLU A 437 -35.70 9.37 -18.97
CA GLU A 437 -36.71 10.10 -18.19
C GLU A 437 -37.65 9.14 -17.46
N ARG A 438 -38.12 8.08 -18.13
CA ARG A 438 -38.93 7.02 -17.50
C ARG A 438 -38.16 6.28 -16.40
N LEU A 439 -36.88 5.99 -16.63
CA LEU A 439 -35.98 5.40 -15.63
C LEU A 439 -35.93 6.25 -14.36
N LYS A 440 -35.76 7.57 -14.48
CA LYS A 440 -35.73 8.50 -13.33
C LYS A 440 -37.04 8.47 -12.54
N LEU A 441 -38.19 8.40 -13.22
CA LEU A 441 -39.49 8.28 -12.56
C LEU A 441 -39.60 6.95 -11.79
N GLN A 442 -39.18 5.83 -12.40
CA GLN A 442 -39.17 4.53 -11.73
C GLN A 442 -38.21 4.49 -10.54
N GLN A 443 -37.02 5.08 -10.65
CA GLN A 443 -36.08 5.22 -9.55
C GLN A 443 -36.67 6.05 -8.39
N THR A 444 -37.38 7.14 -8.72
CA THR A 444 -38.05 7.99 -7.73
C THR A 444 -39.16 7.23 -7.00
N ALA A 445 -39.97 6.47 -7.74
CA ALA A 445 -41.03 5.63 -7.18
C ALA A 445 -40.45 4.51 -6.29
N GLN A 446 -39.43 3.80 -6.78
CA GLN A 446 -38.71 2.76 -6.03
C GLN A 446 -38.15 3.33 -4.72
N LYS A 447 -37.53 4.51 -4.78
CA LYS A 447 -36.99 5.18 -3.60
C LYS A 447 -38.09 5.45 -2.57
N ALA A 448 -39.18 6.09 -2.98
CA ALA A 448 -40.29 6.40 -2.08
C ALA A 448 -40.91 5.15 -1.45
N GLU A 449 -41.05 4.07 -2.23
CA GLU A 449 -41.57 2.79 -1.75
C GLU A 449 -40.64 2.15 -0.70
N LEU A 450 -39.34 2.04 -0.99
CA LEU A 450 -38.38 1.40 -0.10
C LEU A 450 -38.10 2.25 1.15
N GLU A 451 -38.04 3.57 1.03
CA GLU A 451 -37.90 4.46 2.19
C GLU A 451 -39.13 4.36 3.12
N ALA A 452 -40.34 4.22 2.57
CA ALA A 452 -41.55 3.96 3.37
C ALA A 452 -41.48 2.61 4.12
N GLN A 453 -40.70 1.65 3.63
CA GLN A 453 -40.43 0.37 4.29
C GLN A 453 -39.24 0.41 5.27
N GLY A 454 -38.60 1.58 5.43
CA GLY A 454 -37.48 1.80 6.35
C GLY A 454 -36.09 1.54 5.76
N PHE A 455 -35.97 1.43 4.43
CA PHE A 455 -34.66 1.39 3.78
C PHE A 455 -34.03 2.79 3.70
N LYS A 456 -32.70 2.82 3.62
CA LYS A 456 -31.91 4.04 3.35
C LYS A 456 -31.19 3.90 2.03
N PHE A 457 -31.31 4.90 1.16
CA PHE A 457 -30.58 4.96 -0.10
C PHE A 457 -29.14 5.45 0.10
N THR A 458 -28.20 4.87 -0.65
CA THR A 458 -26.81 5.33 -0.75
C THR A 458 -26.16 4.83 -2.05
N TYR A 459 -24.90 5.20 -2.28
CA TYR A 459 -24.05 4.61 -3.31
C TYR A 459 -22.91 3.84 -2.67
N LEU A 460 -22.65 2.64 -3.18
CA LEU A 460 -21.44 1.87 -2.91
C LEU A 460 -20.84 1.50 -4.25
N SER A 461 -19.55 1.74 -4.47
CA SER A 461 -18.88 1.43 -5.74
C SER A 461 -19.67 1.94 -6.96
N LYS A 462 -20.13 3.20 -6.89
CA LYS A 462 -20.98 3.89 -7.91
C LYS A 462 -22.38 3.31 -8.13
N THR A 463 -22.75 2.26 -7.40
CA THR A 463 -24.01 1.56 -7.56
C THR A 463 -25.00 2.01 -6.50
N GLY A 464 -26.16 2.50 -6.95
CA GLY A 464 -27.24 2.90 -6.04
C GLY A 464 -27.82 1.69 -5.33
N VAL A 465 -27.91 1.74 -4.01
CA VAL A 465 -28.38 0.64 -3.16
C VAL A 465 -29.26 1.16 -2.04
N TYR A 466 -30.28 0.39 -1.70
CA TYR A 466 -31.16 0.61 -0.56
C TYR A 466 -30.85 -0.43 0.52
N LEU A 467 -30.52 0.05 1.72
CA LEU A 467 -30.06 -0.77 2.83
C LEU A 467 -31.04 -0.69 4.00
N LYS A 468 -31.37 -1.84 4.58
CA LYS A 468 -32.13 -1.95 5.83
C LYS A 468 -31.54 -3.05 6.68
N LEU A 469 -31.23 -2.76 7.95
CA LEU A 469 -30.80 -3.80 8.90
C LEU A 469 -31.91 -4.84 9.05
N LYS A 470 -31.52 -6.10 9.13
CA LYS A 470 -32.46 -7.21 9.28
C LYS A 470 -33.31 -7.08 10.54
N ASP A 471 -32.67 -6.70 11.64
CA ASP A 471 -33.29 -6.30 12.90
C ASP A 471 -32.36 -5.33 13.67
N ASN A 472 -32.80 -4.87 14.83
CA ASN A 472 -32.05 -3.94 15.69
C ASN A 472 -31.28 -4.62 16.83
N SER A 473 -31.10 -5.95 16.78
CA SER A 473 -30.37 -6.69 17.82
C SER A 473 -28.89 -6.33 17.84
N ASP A 474 -28.25 -6.52 18.99
CA ASP A 474 -26.81 -6.27 19.14
C ASP A 474 -26.00 -7.18 18.23
N ARG A 475 -26.43 -8.44 18.04
CA ARG A 475 -25.80 -9.39 17.12
C ARG A 475 -25.79 -8.87 15.68
N THR A 476 -26.93 -8.38 15.18
CA THR A 476 -27.07 -7.86 13.82
C THR A 476 -26.23 -6.60 13.62
N LYS A 477 -26.23 -5.67 14.58
CA LYS A 477 -25.39 -4.46 14.53
C LYS A 477 -23.90 -4.78 14.58
N LEU A 478 -23.50 -5.75 15.42
CA LEU A 478 -22.13 -6.22 15.51
C LEU A 478 -21.67 -6.83 14.18
N ALA A 479 -22.48 -7.71 13.59
CA ALA A 479 -22.20 -8.29 12.28
C ALA A 479 -22.17 -7.20 11.18
N ALA A 480 -23.09 -6.24 11.20
CA ALA A 480 -23.10 -5.14 10.24
C ALA A 480 -21.83 -4.30 10.32
N ALA A 481 -21.39 -3.96 11.54
CA ALA A 481 -20.21 -3.12 11.76
C ALA A 481 -18.91 -3.78 11.28
N PHE A 482 -18.76 -5.09 11.47
CA PHE A 482 -17.47 -5.76 11.26
C PHE A 482 -17.43 -6.76 10.09
N LEU A 483 -18.57 -7.15 9.51
CA LEU A 483 -18.64 -8.07 8.36
C LEU A 483 -19.23 -7.41 7.10
N GLU A 484 -19.98 -6.32 7.24
CA GLU A 484 -20.58 -5.54 6.14
C GLU A 484 -20.25 -4.04 6.33
N THR A 485 -18.98 -3.75 6.64
CA THR A 485 -18.54 -2.46 7.19
C THR A 485 -18.89 -1.28 6.28
N HIS A 486 -18.70 -1.36 4.95
CA HIS A 486 -19.12 -0.27 4.05
C HIS A 486 -20.62 -0.03 4.07
N ARG A 487 -21.43 -1.11 4.02
CA ARG A 487 -22.90 -0.99 4.08
C ARG A 487 -23.33 -0.34 5.37
N TYR A 488 -22.74 -0.75 6.49
CA TYR A 488 -23.10 -0.19 7.78
C TYR A 488 -22.63 1.25 7.94
N ALA A 489 -21.42 1.59 7.49
CA ALA A 489 -20.93 2.97 7.46
C ALA A 489 -21.86 3.89 6.65
N ALA A 490 -22.24 3.47 5.45
CA ALA A 490 -23.19 4.21 4.61
C ALA A 490 -24.59 4.31 5.27
N TYR A 491 -25.09 3.21 5.84
CA TYR A 491 -26.36 3.17 6.58
C TYR A 491 -26.38 4.12 7.79
N MET A 492 -25.23 4.29 8.46
CA MET A 492 -25.06 5.20 9.59
C MET A 492 -24.85 6.67 9.15
N GLY A 493 -24.73 6.94 7.85
CA GLY A 493 -24.65 8.29 7.29
C GLY A 493 -23.25 8.90 7.31
N ALA A 494 -22.23 8.06 7.16
CA ALA A 494 -20.84 8.47 6.96
C ALA A 494 -20.61 9.14 5.60
N SER A 495 -19.50 9.86 5.46
CA SER A 495 -19.08 10.44 4.18
C SER A 495 -18.38 9.39 3.30
N MET A 496 -19.16 8.53 2.66
CA MET A 496 -18.69 7.46 1.75
C MET A 496 -18.43 8.02 0.34
N ALA A 497 -17.49 8.97 0.25
CA ALA A 497 -17.26 9.75 -0.96
C ALA A 497 -15.85 9.61 -1.55
N LEU A 498 -14.87 9.16 -0.77
CA LEU A 498 -13.50 9.05 -1.26
C LEU A 498 -13.44 8.03 -2.39
N THR A 499 -12.57 8.29 -3.36
CA THR A 499 -12.28 7.36 -4.45
C THR A 499 -10.84 6.97 -4.31
N LYS A 500 -10.58 5.67 -4.16
CA LYS A 500 -9.23 5.12 -4.11
C LYS A 500 -8.39 5.73 -2.99
N ASN A 501 -8.88 5.63 -1.75
CA ASN A 501 -8.17 6.13 -0.57
C ASN A 501 -7.12 5.10 -0.16
N GLU A 502 -5.93 5.26 -0.71
CA GLU A 502 -4.93 4.22 -0.71
C GLU A 502 -3.96 4.33 0.50
N GLY A 503 -2.66 4.44 0.25
CA GLY A 503 -1.63 4.46 1.29
C GLY A 503 -1.83 5.60 2.30
N THR A 504 -1.58 5.29 3.57
CA THR A 504 -1.64 6.26 4.66
C THR A 504 -0.41 6.25 5.55
N THR A 505 0.00 7.40 6.07
CA THR A 505 1.17 7.49 6.95
C THR A 505 1.06 8.65 7.94
N VAL A 506 1.96 8.71 8.92
CA VAL A 506 1.93 9.70 10.01
C VAL A 506 3.23 10.50 10.07
N ASN A 507 3.07 11.82 10.23
CA ASN A 507 4.10 12.76 10.63
C ASN A 507 3.83 13.16 12.09
N ILE A 508 4.57 12.51 12.97
CA ILE A 508 4.50 12.56 14.42
C ILE A 508 4.85 13.97 14.90
N ALA A 509 5.94 14.54 14.38
CA ALA A 509 6.44 15.84 14.82
C ALA A 509 5.41 16.96 14.63
N ASP A 510 4.68 16.94 13.50
CA ASP A 510 3.72 18.00 13.16
C ASP A 510 2.28 17.65 13.53
N LYS A 511 2.02 16.48 14.14
CA LYS A 511 0.68 15.96 14.41
C LYS A 511 -0.17 15.91 13.13
N LYS A 512 0.40 15.36 12.06
CA LYS A 512 -0.26 15.18 10.76
C LYS A 512 -0.33 13.72 10.36
N ALA A 513 -1.35 13.36 9.60
CA ALA A 513 -1.37 12.13 8.81
C ALA A 513 -1.58 12.48 7.34
N TYR A 514 -1.22 11.57 6.44
CA TYR A 514 -1.41 11.71 5.01
C TYR A 514 -2.16 10.51 4.47
N SER A 515 -3.01 10.73 3.48
CA SER A 515 -3.70 9.67 2.74
C SER A 515 -3.64 9.96 1.25
N ALA A 516 -3.27 8.95 0.48
CA ALA A 516 -3.27 8.98 -0.96
C ALA A 516 -4.70 8.93 -1.52
N LEU A 517 -4.92 9.64 -2.62
CA LEU A 517 -6.10 9.52 -3.46
C LEU A 517 -5.59 9.24 -4.88
N ALA A 518 -5.66 7.98 -5.32
CA ALA A 518 -5.18 7.60 -6.66
C ALA A 518 -5.83 8.47 -7.74
N ASN A 519 -7.14 8.70 -7.61
CA ASN A 519 -7.88 9.54 -8.52
C ASN A 519 -8.90 10.41 -7.77
N ILE A 520 -9.03 11.66 -8.20
CA ILE A 520 -10.10 12.56 -7.73
C ILE A 520 -11.18 12.59 -8.82
N VAL A 521 -12.04 11.58 -8.81
CA VAL A 521 -13.07 11.32 -9.82
C VAL A 521 -14.37 10.84 -9.17
N ASP A 522 -15.39 10.63 -10.00
CA ASP A 522 -16.63 9.94 -9.63
C ASP A 522 -17.31 10.53 -8.38
N SER A 523 -17.31 9.81 -7.25
CA SER A 523 -18.05 10.19 -6.03
C SER A 523 -17.51 11.45 -5.35
N MET A 524 -16.31 11.90 -5.70
CA MET A 524 -15.71 13.14 -5.21
C MET A 524 -16.06 14.37 -6.06
N VAL A 525 -16.64 14.19 -7.25
CA VAL A 525 -16.89 15.25 -8.23
C VAL A 525 -18.38 15.51 -8.34
N GLU A 526 -18.80 16.78 -8.25
CA GLU A 526 -20.22 17.13 -8.35
C GLU A 526 -20.80 16.68 -9.71
N GLY A 527 -21.89 15.90 -9.65
CA GLY A 527 -22.52 15.31 -10.82
C GLY A 527 -21.84 14.04 -11.36
N GLY A 528 -20.73 13.60 -10.74
CA GLY A 528 -20.07 12.33 -11.03
C GLY A 528 -20.88 11.12 -10.55
N SER A 529 -20.52 9.93 -11.04
CA SER A 529 -21.16 8.68 -10.61
C SER A 529 -20.91 8.43 -9.13
N GLY A 530 -21.97 8.12 -8.37
CA GLY A 530 -21.88 7.88 -6.93
C GLY A 530 -21.77 9.15 -6.06
N TYR A 531 -21.83 10.36 -6.65
CA TYR A 531 -21.76 11.61 -5.88
C TYR A 531 -23.02 11.84 -5.03
N LEU A 532 -22.81 12.21 -3.76
CA LEU A 532 -23.85 12.67 -2.85
C LEU A 532 -23.39 13.96 -2.16
N ALA A 533 -24.12 15.07 -2.37
CA ALA A 533 -23.77 16.37 -1.81
C ALA A 533 -23.70 16.37 -0.27
N GLU A 534 -24.51 15.52 0.38
CA GLU A 534 -24.53 15.35 1.84
C GLU A 534 -23.23 14.78 2.43
N HIS A 535 -22.34 14.21 1.60
CA HIS A 535 -21.02 13.74 2.05
C HIS A 535 -20.03 14.87 2.27
N ASN A 536 -20.32 16.11 1.84
CA ASN A 536 -19.45 17.28 1.99
C ASN A 536 -18.04 17.06 1.39
N VAL A 537 -17.94 16.31 0.29
CA VAL A 537 -16.70 16.12 -0.46
C VAL A 537 -16.99 16.54 -1.90
N LYS A 538 -16.26 17.56 -2.39
CA LYS A 538 -16.48 18.13 -3.72
C LYS A 538 -15.19 18.71 -4.26
N PHE A 539 -14.64 18.06 -5.28
CA PHE A 539 -13.43 18.47 -5.98
C PHE A 539 -13.69 18.70 -7.47
N PRO A 540 -12.87 19.53 -8.14
CA PRO A 540 -12.73 19.41 -9.59
C PRO A 540 -12.15 18.03 -9.93
N LYS A 541 -12.56 17.47 -11.08
CA LYS A 541 -12.01 16.20 -11.57
C LYS A 541 -10.51 16.34 -11.82
N ILE A 542 -9.71 15.45 -11.23
CA ILE A 542 -8.27 15.26 -11.51
C ILE A 542 -7.99 13.76 -11.55
N THR A 543 -7.72 13.24 -12.74
CA THR A 543 -7.45 11.81 -12.94
C THR A 543 -6.10 11.43 -12.32
N ALA A 544 -5.12 12.33 -12.35
CA ALA A 544 -3.80 12.15 -11.72
C ALA A 544 -3.84 12.09 -10.18
N GLY A 545 -4.99 12.32 -9.53
CA GLY A 545 -5.11 12.16 -8.08
C GLY A 545 -4.43 13.25 -7.24
N GLY A 546 -4.18 12.92 -5.97
CA GLY A 546 -3.54 13.81 -5.01
C GLY A 546 -3.36 13.18 -3.63
N ILE A 547 -2.87 13.97 -2.68
CA ILE A 547 -2.63 13.54 -1.30
C ILE A 547 -3.41 14.47 -0.37
N LEU A 548 -4.20 13.89 0.53
CA LEU A 548 -4.81 14.59 1.65
C LEU A 548 -3.82 14.68 2.82
N GLU A 549 -3.81 15.83 3.50
CA GLU A 549 -3.23 16.00 4.82
C GLU A 549 -4.37 16.07 5.85
N HIS A 550 -4.19 15.36 6.95
CA HIS A 550 -5.10 15.34 8.09
C HIS A 550 -4.44 15.98 9.30
N THR A 551 -5.16 16.87 9.99
CA THR A 551 -4.69 17.42 11.29
C THR A 551 -5.14 16.53 12.42
N LEU A 552 -4.20 16.04 13.23
CA LEU A 552 -4.46 15.13 14.33
C LEU A 552 -4.57 15.90 15.66
N THR A 553 -5.60 15.60 16.45
CA THR A 553 -5.86 16.25 17.74
C THR A 553 -6.32 15.25 18.79
N GLY A 554 -6.10 15.57 20.07
CA GLY A 554 -6.68 14.86 21.20
C GLY A 554 -8.02 15.45 21.66
N GLY A 555 -8.67 14.76 22.60
CA GLY A 555 -9.91 15.20 23.23
C GLY A 555 -11.14 15.20 22.30
N GLN A 556 -11.05 14.58 21.12
CA GLN A 556 -12.18 14.43 20.21
C GLN A 556 -13.26 13.53 20.81
N LYS A 557 -14.51 13.79 20.39
CA LYS A 557 -15.66 12.97 20.74
C LYS A 557 -16.29 12.42 19.47
N ASP A 558 -16.90 11.26 19.58
CA ASP A 558 -17.73 10.74 18.51
C ASP A 558 -19.05 11.52 18.38
N SER A 559 -19.82 11.19 17.35
CA SER A 559 -21.12 11.80 17.05
C SER A 559 -22.19 11.56 18.12
N SER A 560 -21.92 10.66 19.07
CA SER A 560 -22.76 10.40 20.26
C SER A 560 -22.21 11.10 21.51
N ASN A 561 -21.25 12.02 21.35
CA ASN A 561 -20.61 12.80 22.41
C ASN A 561 -19.85 11.93 23.43
N VAL A 562 -19.42 10.73 23.03
CA VAL A 562 -18.53 9.86 23.81
C VAL A 562 -17.08 10.20 23.46
N ALA A 563 -16.22 10.28 24.48
CA ALA A 563 -14.80 10.57 24.28
C ALA A 563 -14.12 9.44 23.49
N ILE A 564 -13.33 9.80 22.49
CA ILE A 564 -12.46 8.86 21.77
C ILE A 564 -11.14 8.79 22.53
N ASN A 565 -10.73 7.60 22.92
CA ASN A 565 -9.52 7.37 23.72
C ASN A 565 -8.25 7.45 22.86
N SER A 566 -7.94 8.63 22.34
CA SER A 566 -6.78 8.87 21.47
C SER A 566 -6.38 10.35 21.45
N GLU A 567 -5.07 10.59 21.40
CA GLU A 567 -4.46 11.91 21.22
C GLU A 567 -4.09 12.22 19.75
N TRP A 568 -4.54 11.35 18.85
CA TRP A 568 -4.12 11.32 17.44
C TRP A 568 -5.30 11.21 16.47
N VAL A 569 -6.47 11.73 16.85
CA VAL A 569 -7.69 11.63 16.05
C VAL A 569 -7.68 12.68 14.93
N PRO A 570 -7.86 12.30 13.64
CA PRO A 570 -8.04 13.28 12.56
C PRO A 570 -9.26 14.16 12.83
N SER A 571 -9.05 15.47 12.90
CA SER A 571 -10.08 16.48 13.16
C SER A 571 -10.52 17.21 11.90
N GLN A 572 -9.64 17.29 10.90
CA GLN A 572 -9.91 17.93 9.63
C GLN A 572 -8.95 17.41 8.56
N SER A 573 -9.36 17.56 7.30
CA SER A 573 -8.57 17.22 6.10
C SER A 573 -8.46 18.41 5.15
N ASN A 574 -7.35 18.50 4.42
CA ASN A 574 -7.20 19.38 3.26
C ASN A 574 -6.33 18.71 2.19
N LEU A 575 -6.44 19.17 0.94
CA LEU A 575 -5.53 18.73 -0.12
C LEU A 575 -4.12 19.30 0.11
N LEU A 576 -3.09 18.46 0.06
CA LEU A 576 -1.69 18.84 0.24
C LEU A 576 -0.98 19.00 -1.11
N ILE A 577 -1.04 17.95 -1.93
CA ILE A 577 -0.46 17.88 -3.27
C ILE A 577 -1.54 17.36 -4.21
N LYS A 578 -1.53 17.82 -5.46
CA LYS A 578 -2.32 17.23 -6.55
C LYS A 578 -1.44 16.99 -7.75
N GLY A 579 -1.75 15.94 -8.49
CA GLY A 579 -1.19 15.74 -9.82
C GLY A 579 -1.77 16.71 -10.84
N LYS A 580 -1.38 16.53 -12.10
CA LYS A 580 -1.83 17.37 -13.20
C LYS A 580 -2.15 16.53 -14.43
N ASP A 581 -3.41 16.54 -14.83
CA ASP A 581 -3.86 15.90 -16.07
C ASP A 581 -3.29 16.64 -17.31
N ILE A 582 -2.92 15.89 -18.34
CA ILE A 582 -2.51 16.37 -19.66
C ILE A 582 -3.23 15.58 -20.77
N SER A 583 -3.23 16.13 -21.98
CA SER A 583 -3.49 15.30 -23.17
C SER A 583 -2.35 14.30 -23.37
N PHE A 584 -2.62 13.19 -24.06
CA PHE A 584 -1.60 12.21 -24.45
C PHE A 584 -0.32 12.88 -24.96
N ASP A 585 0.80 12.60 -24.30
CA ASP A 585 2.13 12.90 -24.82
C ASP A 585 2.61 11.79 -25.79
N SER A 586 3.87 11.88 -26.23
CA SER A 586 4.45 10.90 -27.16
C SER A 586 4.67 9.50 -26.58
N LEU A 587 4.66 9.36 -25.25
CA LEU A 587 4.78 8.08 -24.54
C LEU A 587 3.42 7.54 -24.08
N GLY A 588 2.35 8.30 -24.30
CA GLY A 588 1.02 7.89 -23.88
C GLY A 588 0.64 8.35 -22.48
N ASN A 589 1.42 9.24 -21.85
CA ASN A 589 1.08 9.75 -20.53
C ASN A 589 -0.13 10.68 -20.61
N THR A 590 -1.03 10.57 -19.63
CA THR A 590 -2.18 11.47 -19.43
C THR A 590 -2.07 12.28 -18.14
N ALA A 591 -0.99 12.09 -17.38
CA ALA A 591 -0.56 12.98 -16.32
C ALA A 591 0.83 13.57 -16.65
N ASP A 592 1.08 14.79 -16.15
CA ASP A 592 2.35 15.50 -16.34
C ASP A 592 3.49 14.70 -15.68
N PRO A 593 4.45 14.15 -16.44
CA PRO A 593 5.48 13.28 -15.90
C PRO A 593 6.32 13.94 -14.79
N GLU A 594 6.39 15.28 -14.74
CA GLU A 594 7.14 16.04 -13.74
C GLU A 594 6.35 16.27 -12.42
N GLN A 595 5.18 15.64 -12.26
CA GLN A 595 4.38 15.67 -11.03
C GLN A 595 3.94 14.25 -10.65
N ILE A 596 3.34 14.11 -9.47
CA ILE A 596 2.75 12.82 -9.06
C ILE A 596 1.55 12.48 -9.96
N ALA A 597 1.33 11.19 -10.21
CA ALA A 597 0.11 10.66 -10.80
C ALA A 597 -0.31 9.38 -10.11
N SER A 598 -1.58 9.27 -9.73
CA SER A 598 -2.10 8.16 -8.94
C SER A 598 -1.20 7.79 -7.77
N PRO A 599 -0.95 8.75 -6.84
CA PRO A 599 -0.23 8.41 -5.64
C PRO A 599 -1.01 7.31 -4.92
N ASP A 600 -0.28 6.32 -4.44
CA ASP A 600 -0.82 5.13 -3.82
C ASP A 600 -0.04 4.92 -2.51
N ASN A 601 1.13 4.27 -2.61
CA ASN A 601 1.95 3.92 -1.48
C ASN A 601 2.56 5.17 -0.79
N LEU A 602 2.29 5.37 0.50
CA LEU A 602 2.83 6.51 1.28
C LEU A 602 3.70 6.07 2.46
N LYS A 603 4.85 6.72 2.64
CA LYS A 603 5.65 6.57 3.87
C LYS A 603 6.36 7.85 4.28
N PHE A 604 6.18 8.26 5.53
CA PHE A 604 6.88 9.42 6.08
C PHE A 604 8.16 9.02 6.83
N SER A 605 9.24 9.75 6.56
CA SER A 605 10.49 9.71 7.31
C SER A 605 10.58 10.96 8.20
N GLU A 606 10.58 10.74 9.52
CA GLU A 606 10.73 11.82 10.51
C GLU A 606 12.10 12.46 10.39
N LYS A 607 13.14 11.64 10.26
CA LYS A 607 14.53 12.10 10.22
C LYS A 607 14.86 12.89 8.96
N LEU A 608 14.34 12.47 7.82
CA LEU A 608 14.58 13.16 6.53
C LEU A 608 13.54 14.25 6.25
N ARG A 609 12.49 14.38 7.08
CA ARG A 609 11.38 15.31 6.85
C ARG A 609 10.76 15.15 5.47
N THR A 610 10.65 13.89 5.03
CA THR A 610 10.29 13.52 3.65
C THR A 610 9.10 12.57 3.65
N LEU A 611 8.04 12.93 2.93
CA LEU A 611 6.99 12.02 2.52
C LEU A 611 7.41 11.35 1.22
N PHE A 612 7.64 10.04 1.27
CA PHE A 612 7.85 9.22 0.09
C PHE A 612 6.49 8.79 -0.48
N ILE A 613 6.40 8.83 -1.81
CA ILE A 613 5.15 8.64 -2.56
C ILE A 613 5.43 7.69 -3.74
N GLY A 614 4.94 6.46 -3.66
CA GLY A 614 4.89 5.53 -4.78
C GLY A 614 3.63 5.76 -5.62
N GLU A 615 3.72 5.48 -6.91
CA GLU A 615 2.61 5.60 -7.86
C GLU A 615 2.11 4.22 -8.31
N ASP A 616 0.79 4.06 -8.38
CA ASP A 616 0.09 3.06 -9.19
C ASP A 616 -0.78 3.76 -10.25
N SER A 617 -0.14 4.15 -11.34
CA SER A 617 -0.74 5.01 -12.35
C SER A 617 -0.91 4.29 -13.68
N GLY A 618 -2.17 4.27 -14.15
CA GLY A 618 -2.49 4.13 -15.57
C GLY A 618 -2.28 5.42 -16.38
N ASN A 619 -1.83 6.51 -15.75
CA ASN A 619 -1.65 7.83 -16.38
C ASN A 619 -0.17 8.14 -16.72
N HIS A 620 0.77 7.41 -16.12
CA HIS A 620 2.19 7.42 -16.49
C HIS A 620 2.59 6.05 -17.06
N LEU A 621 3.35 6.03 -18.15
CA LEU A 621 3.88 4.81 -18.74
C LEU A 621 4.84 4.10 -17.78
N ASN A 622 5.72 4.85 -17.14
CA ASN A 622 6.58 4.40 -16.04
C ASN A 622 6.08 5.05 -14.76
N ASN A 623 5.80 4.27 -13.73
CA ASN A 623 5.51 4.81 -12.41
C ASN A 623 6.79 5.26 -11.70
N PHE A 624 6.63 6.19 -10.77
CA PHE A 624 7.75 6.81 -10.06
C PHE A 624 7.65 6.62 -8.56
N LEU A 625 8.80 6.71 -7.90
CA LEU A 625 8.90 6.99 -6.47
C LEU A 625 9.38 8.44 -6.30
N TRP A 626 8.62 9.21 -5.54
CA TRP A 626 8.91 10.61 -5.24
C TRP A 626 9.33 10.80 -3.78
N ALA A 627 10.16 11.80 -3.54
CA ALA A 627 10.52 12.34 -2.23
C ALA A 627 9.98 13.78 -2.12
N TYR A 628 8.93 13.97 -1.32
CA TYR A 628 8.38 15.29 -1.00
C TYR A 628 8.87 15.76 0.36
N ASN A 629 9.74 16.77 0.39
CA ASN A 629 10.17 17.35 1.65
C ASN A 629 9.08 18.29 2.20
N VAL A 630 8.55 17.99 3.37
CA VAL A 630 7.39 18.71 3.92
C VAL A 630 7.75 20.12 4.42
N ASP A 631 9.02 20.42 4.65
CA ASP A 631 9.45 21.73 5.13
C ASP A 631 9.76 22.68 3.95
N THR A 632 10.48 22.19 2.93
CA THR A 632 10.84 22.97 1.73
C THR A 632 9.80 22.91 0.62
N LYS A 633 8.85 21.97 0.70
CA LYS A 633 7.80 21.69 -0.29
C LYS A 633 8.35 21.24 -1.65
N GLN A 634 9.60 20.81 -1.72
CA GLN A 634 10.20 20.25 -2.94
C GLN A 634 9.73 18.83 -3.17
N LEU A 635 9.30 18.54 -4.39
CA LEU A 635 8.97 17.21 -4.89
C LEU A 635 10.08 16.74 -5.83
N ILE A 636 10.70 15.61 -5.52
CA ILE A 636 11.89 15.11 -6.23
C ILE A 636 11.67 13.66 -6.65
N ARG A 637 11.88 13.35 -7.94
CA ARG A 637 11.84 11.98 -8.45
C ARG A 637 13.12 11.25 -8.02
N ILE A 638 12.99 10.09 -7.38
CA ILE A 638 14.15 9.33 -6.89
C ILE A 638 14.33 7.96 -7.54
N LEU A 639 13.25 7.38 -8.09
CA LEU A 639 13.28 6.11 -8.81
C LEU A 639 12.15 6.08 -9.86
N SER A 640 12.37 5.32 -10.93
CA SER A 640 11.35 4.95 -11.93
C SER A 640 11.31 3.43 -12.06
N THR A 641 10.11 2.86 -12.08
CA THR A 641 9.88 1.42 -12.30
C THR A 641 9.80 1.11 -13.80
N PRO A 642 9.92 -0.16 -14.21
CA PRO A 642 9.73 -0.54 -15.62
C PRO A 642 8.34 -0.11 -16.14
N ALA A 643 8.20 0.10 -17.44
CA ALA A 643 6.95 0.54 -18.02
C ALA A 643 5.82 -0.45 -17.77
N GLY A 644 4.62 0.06 -17.49
CA GLY A 644 3.45 -0.73 -17.12
C GLY A 644 3.53 -1.37 -15.73
N ALA A 645 4.61 -1.15 -14.97
CA ALA A 645 4.69 -1.51 -13.56
C ALA A 645 4.25 -0.35 -12.67
N GLU A 646 3.84 -0.64 -11.45
CA GLU A 646 3.67 0.34 -10.35
C GLU A 646 4.88 0.35 -9.40
N SER A 647 4.96 1.38 -8.55
CA SER A 647 5.99 1.55 -7.52
C SER A 647 5.44 1.24 -6.12
N THR A 648 5.63 -0.01 -5.68
CA THR A 648 5.03 -0.55 -4.45
C THR A 648 6.08 -1.00 -3.40
N GLY A 649 5.64 -1.61 -2.30
CA GLY A 649 6.46 -2.12 -1.21
C GLY A 649 7.22 -1.03 -0.47
N LEU A 650 6.73 0.20 -0.53
CA LEU A 650 7.40 1.39 -0.03
C LEU A 650 7.55 1.33 1.50
N HIS A 651 8.79 1.21 1.94
CA HIS A 651 9.09 1.27 3.37
C HIS A 651 10.38 2.05 3.62
N ALA A 652 10.26 3.31 4.01
CA ALA A 652 11.34 4.10 4.55
C ALA A 652 11.52 3.83 6.05
N VAL A 653 12.75 3.46 6.45
CA VAL A 653 13.15 3.28 7.84
C VAL A 653 14.27 4.23 8.18
N ASP A 654 14.05 5.08 9.18
CA ASP A 654 15.02 6.08 9.59
C ASP A 654 16.29 5.46 10.20
N GLU A 655 16.16 4.32 10.88
CA GLU A 655 17.29 3.65 11.53
C GLU A 655 17.04 2.16 11.80
N VAL A 656 17.88 1.30 11.23
CA VAL A 656 18.07 -0.12 11.56
C VAL A 656 19.56 -0.36 11.77
N ASN A 657 19.96 -0.56 13.04
CA ASN A 657 21.36 -0.74 13.43
C ASN A 657 22.28 0.39 12.92
N GLY A 658 21.80 1.63 12.91
CA GLY A 658 22.54 2.81 12.46
C GLY A 658 22.39 3.17 10.97
N TRP A 659 21.61 2.39 10.21
CA TRP A 659 21.41 2.60 8.77
C TRP A 659 19.96 2.97 8.42
N THR A 660 19.78 3.89 7.48
CA THR A 660 18.49 4.30 6.91
C THR A 660 18.22 3.48 5.65
N TYR A 661 16.97 3.10 5.37
CA TYR A 661 16.62 2.32 4.17
C TYR A 661 15.38 2.90 3.50
N ILE A 662 15.29 2.77 2.18
CA ILE A 662 14.07 3.00 1.41
C ILE A 662 13.82 1.71 0.62
N MET A 663 12.95 0.86 1.14
CA MET A 663 12.48 -0.33 0.41
C MET A 663 11.63 0.10 -0.77
N SER A 664 11.80 -0.58 -1.89
CA SER A 664 11.08 -0.29 -3.12
C SER A 664 10.99 -1.57 -3.94
N ASN A 665 9.78 -2.04 -4.13
CA ASN A 665 9.44 -3.10 -5.05
C ASN A 665 8.84 -2.46 -6.31
N PHE A 666 8.67 -3.27 -7.34
CA PHE A 666 7.72 -2.96 -8.40
C PHE A 666 6.94 -4.22 -8.71
N GLN A 667 5.80 -4.06 -9.35
CA GLN A 667 4.83 -5.12 -9.56
C GLN A 667 4.32 -5.09 -11.01
N HIS A 668 3.88 -6.24 -11.54
CA HIS A 668 3.25 -6.45 -12.88
C HIS A 668 3.89 -5.72 -14.09
N PRO A 669 5.21 -5.81 -14.32
CA PRO A 669 5.86 -5.07 -15.40
C PRO A 669 5.28 -5.38 -16.79
N GLY A 670 4.95 -4.31 -17.51
CA GLY A 670 4.42 -4.36 -18.86
C GLY A 670 2.95 -4.71 -18.98
N ASP A 671 2.15 -4.38 -17.97
CA ASP A 671 0.71 -4.52 -18.03
C ASP A 671 0.02 -3.35 -18.76
N GLU A 672 -1.24 -3.58 -19.16
CA GLU A 672 -2.22 -2.56 -19.57
C GLU A 672 -1.81 -1.60 -20.71
N TRP A 673 -1.02 -2.08 -21.68
CA TRP A 673 -0.56 -1.28 -22.82
C TRP A 673 -1.63 -0.49 -23.57
N ASN A 674 -2.87 -0.98 -23.57
CA ASN A 674 -4.02 -0.32 -24.17
C ASN A 674 -4.37 1.04 -23.53
N ARG A 675 -3.84 1.37 -22.35
CA ARG A 675 -4.04 2.67 -21.69
C ARG A 675 -3.22 3.80 -22.32
N PHE A 676 -2.05 3.48 -22.88
CA PHE A 676 -1.06 4.46 -23.35
C PHE A 676 -1.24 4.87 -24.82
N TYR A 677 -2.34 4.46 -25.44
CA TYR A 677 -2.67 4.91 -26.78
C TYR A 677 -4.17 4.91 -27.09
N LYS A 678 -4.55 5.68 -28.09
CA LYS A 678 -5.85 5.58 -28.76
C LYS A 678 -5.62 5.33 -30.23
N GLU A 679 -6.35 4.38 -30.79
CA GLU A 679 -6.34 4.10 -32.22
C GLU A 679 -7.68 4.45 -32.83
N LYS A 680 -7.66 5.26 -33.89
CA LYS A 680 -8.83 5.61 -34.68
C LYS A 680 -8.44 5.62 -36.16
N ASP A 681 -9.19 4.87 -36.98
CA ASP A 681 -8.97 4.77 -38.42
C ASP A 681 -7.52 4.36 -38.79
N GLY A 682 -6.90 3.50 -37.98
CA GLY A 682 -5.51 3.06 -38.13
C GLY A 682 -4.46 4.09 -37.70
N VAL A 683 -4.86 5.24 -37.16
CA VAL A 683 -3.97 6.28 -36.64
C VAL A 683 -3.92 6.19 -35.12
N ARG A 684 -2.71 6.03 -34.59
CA ARG A 684 -2.43 5.93 -33.15
C ARG A 684 -2.00 7.28 -32.57
N THR A 685 -2.62 7.69 -31.47
CA THR A 685 -2.20 8.82 -30.61
C THR A 685 -1.65 8.27 -29.30
N GLY A 686 -0.57 8.85 -28.76
CA GLY A 686 0.15 8.31 -27.60
C GLY A 686 1.44 7.61 -28.05
N ILE A 687 1.82 6.54 -27.36
CA ILE A 687 2.98 5.72 -27.74
C ILE A 687 2.78 5.09 -29.12
N SER A 688 3.82 5.04 -29.97
CA SER A 688 3.73 4.41 -31.29
C SER A 688 3.75 2.89 -31.20
N ALA A 689 3.26 2.20 -32.25
CA ALA A 689 3.27 0.73 -32.29
C ALA A 689 4.69 0.17 -32.26
N ASP A 690 5.62 0.77 -33.02
CA ASP A 690 7.02 0.33 -33.08
C ASP A 690 7.77 0.54 -31.76
N LEU A 691 7.52 1.65 -31.07
CA LEU A 691 8.13 1.91 -29.77
C LEU A 691 7.57 0.96 -28.71
N LEU A 692 6.25 0.75 -28.68
CA LEU A 692 5.64 -0.22 -27.79
C LEU A 692 6.20 -1.63 -28.01
N ALA A 693 6.37 -2.07 -29.26
CA ALA A 693 6.93 -3.39 -29.57
C ALA A 693 8.37 -3.55 -29.07
N GLN A 694 9.19 -2.49 -29.15
CA GLN A 694 10.55 -2.48 -28.61
C GLN A 694 10.57 -2.58 -27.08
N ILE A 695 9.73 -1.80 -26.40
CA ILE A 695 9.60 -1.82 -24.93
C ILE A 695 9.08 -3.17 -24.46
N ASP A 696 8.04 -3.71 -25.10
CA ASP A 696 7.45 -5.01 -24.76
C ASP A 696 8.48 -6.13 -24.89
N THR A 697 9.28 -6.12 -25.97
CA THR A 697 10.37 -7.09 -26.17
C THR A 697 11.42 -7.00 -25.05
N ALA A 698 11.81 -5.78 -24.66
CA ALA A 698 12.77 -5.56 -23.59
C ALA A 698 12.23 -6.02 -22.23
N ILE A 699 10.98 -5.70 -21.89
CA ILE A 699 10.32 -6.14 -20.67
C ILE A 699 10.20 -7.67 -20.62
N ASN A 700 9.76 -8.30 -21.71
CA ASN A 700 9.67 -9.77 -21.78
C ASN A 700 11.03 -10.43 -21.51
N THR A 701 12.11 -9.83 -22.02
CA THR A 701 13.50 -10.29 -21.80
C THR A 701 13.94 -10.11 -20.34
N ASN A 702 13.65 -8.96 -19.76
CA ASN A 702 14.12 -8.60 -18.42
C ASN A 702 13.35 -9.30 -17.29
N TYR A 703 12.07 -9.65 -17.53
CA TYR A 703 11.11 -10.01 -16.49
C TYR A 703 10.36 -11.31 -16.75
N SER A 704 11.05 -12.30 -17.34
CA SER A 704 10.51 -13.65 -17.58
C SER A 704 9.17 -13.65 -18.30
N ASN A 705 9.03 -12.91 -19.40
CA ASN A 705 7.75 -12.71 -20.11
C ASN A 705 6.65 -12.10 -19.21
N LYS A 706 7.02 -11.12 -18.39
CA LYS A 706 6.15 -10.38 -17.45
C LYS A 706 5.66 -11.21 -16.26
N PHE A 707 6.29 -12.34 -15.97
CA PHE A 707 5.94 -13.14 -14.79
C PHE A 707 6.78 -12.79 -13.56
N ALA A 708 7.86 -12.02 -13.73
CA ALA A 708 8.80 -11.75 -12.65
C ALA A 708 8.85 -10.25 -12.32
N ALA A 709 8.91 -9.95 -11.03
CA ALA A 709 9.11 -8.59 -10.55
C ALA A 709 10.13 -8.56 -9.41
N ALA A 710 10.68 -7.38 -9.09
CA ALA A 710 11.78 -7.27 -8.15
C ALA A 710 11.32 -6.88 -6.74
N VAL A 711 11.88 -7.56 -5.74
CA VAL A 711 11.85 -7.12 -4.34
C VAL A 711 13.21 -6.54 -4.00
N GLY A 712 13.26 -5.30 -3.49
CA GLY A 712 14.54 -4.61 -3.31
C GLY A 712 14.48 -3.32 -2.50
N TYR A 713 15.57 -2.56 -2.59
CA TYR A 713 15.72 -1.29 -1.89
C TYR A 713 16.62 -0.32 -2.67
N ILE A 714 16.50 0.96 -2.34
CA ILE A 714 17.41 2.00 -2.79
C ILE A 714 18.64 2.00 -1.86
N THR A 715 19.81 1.85 -2.47
CA THR A 715 21.12 1.96 -1.84
C THR A 715 21.78 3.29 -2.23
N ALA A 716 22.83 3.69 -1.52
CA ALA A 716 23.52 4.95 -1.79
C ALA A 716 25.03 4.74 -1.71
N ASP A 717 25.73 4.70 -2.83
CA ASP A 717 27.18 4.52 -2.83
C ASP A 717 27.87 5.89 -2.66
N PRO A 718 28.98 5.99 -1.90
CA PRO A 718 29.70 7.24 -1.78
C PRO A 718 30.26 7.63 -3.15
N ILE A 719 29.99 8.86 -3.60
CA ILE A 719 30.77 9.46 -4.67
C ILE A 719 32.05 9.97 -4.02
N ALA A 720 33.22 9.62 -4.56
CA ALA A 720 34.49 10.10 -4.04
C ALA A 720 34.41 11.63 -3.80
N PRO A 721 34.72 12.14 -2.59
CA PRO A 721 34.49 13.53 -2.27
C PRO A 721 35.29 14.41 -3.23
N SER A 722 34.58 15.25 -3.98
CA SER A 722 35.21 16.34 -4.72
C SER A 722 35.78 17.32 -3.70
N VAL A 723 37.10 17.32 -3.56
CA VAL A 723 37.83 18.20 -2.64
C VAL A 723 37.88 19.62 -3.21
N VAL A 724 36.73 20.23 -3.46
CA VAL A 724 36.68 21.68 -3.71
C VAL A 724 36.56 22.35 -2.35
N LYS A 725 37.71 22.61 -1.73
CA LYS A 725 37.80 23.58 -0.63
C LYS A 725 37.33 24.93 -1.19
N LYS A 726 36.30 25.51 -0.57
CA LYS A 726 35.99 26.94 -0.74
C LYS A 726 36.98 27.77 0.05
#